data_AF-A0A133NM64-F1
#
_entry.id   AF-A0A133NM64-F1
#
_cell.length_a   1.000
_cell.length_b   1.000
_cell.length_c   1.000
_cell.angle_alpha   90.00
_cell.angle_beta   90.00
_cell.angle_gamma   90.00
#
_symmetry.space_group_name_H-M   'P 1'
#
loop_
_entity.id
_entity.type
_entity.pdbx_description
1 polymer ?
#
loop_
_entity_poly.entity_id
_entity_poly.type
_entity_poly.pdbx_seq_one_letter_code
_entity_poly.pdbx_strand_id
1 'polypeptide(L)'
;MLDVVQLYKELDNMFAAHTNAQEIEKYLMDALHEANCAYGESQESSEESNQEESNQEKANAQALQLSVLNELMGFYRSRGEHTKNKPIIDNALDLAKKMDLAGSEAGTTTLINAATSLRAAGDYERATEIYSQAIKESSKTLKPNDRKLAALHNNLSMLYSETGSTAKAVEQLKKALEILEETSLNTSTDIDVAATHTNIALAILQEAREVQEAREVQETQEAQNSYSSLVNLAFSHAQKSIDIYKAGGNQNQPHYASALAGFAQVQYAMENYTSAAQSYKEALDLIAQCYGEDSESYAITLENLRQAQKAAEKFTAGGVADAIQCAAEKSQATTQAQPESNKTTQSNKNIKAENNPKIKNGMQLAKEYWQTYGKPLLELPKFKDYKNRIAAGLAGHGSECYGFDDEISRDHDFGPGFCLWLTDEDYAKIGDDLQAAYNDLPQEFAGFGSREETPRAKSCEGSKRVGVFSIAKFFENITGFSAAPSQNEPYLWLSLSESTLAAATNGQIFADPLGEFSKTRQSFKLMPDDVRISLISRRLGMMAQAGQYNVPRMLARKDGAAAWLSINEFVHATASIVFLLNNPISAGYLPYYKWQFAALRKLSARMASRLSGVCNQLESLMRLSSAACFGGIGFGEGTKGGSEAESKINEIIQNVCNEVVQELKYQGLSDCSETFLEWQRPYVEAHINSRATCLRSL
;
A
#
# COMPACT_ATOMS: atom_id res chain seq x y z
N MET A 1 21.89 22.85 36.60
CA MET A 1 20.55 22.25 36.53
C MET A 1 19.97 22.69 35.21
N LEU A 2 19.62 21.76 34.35
CA LEU A 2 18.93 22.06 33.10
C LEU A 2 17.65 22.85 33.42
N ASP A 3 17.33 23.88 32.64
CA ASP A 3 16.06 24.61 32.72
C ASP A 3 15.33 24.56 31.38
N VAL A 4 14.08 25.04 31.33
CA VAL A 4 13.24 24.98 30.13
C VAL A 4 13.85 25.74 28.95
N VAL A 5 14.52 26.87 29.20
CA VAL A 5 15.12 27.70 28.15
C VAL A 5 16.32 26.99 27.54
N GLN A 6 17.16 26.40 28.41
CA GLN A 6 18.31 25.62 28.00
C GLN A 6 17.88 24.34 27.27
N LEU A 7 16.81 23.68 27.70
CA LEU A 7 16.22 22.52 27.02
C LEU A 7 15.92 22.83 25.55
N TYR A 8 15.14 23.88 25.28
CA TYR A 8 14.75 24.25 23.92
C TYR A 8 15.93 24.75 23.09
N LYS A 9 16.85 25.52 23.69
CA LYS A 9 18.06 25.99 22.99
C LYS A 9 18.94 24.82 22.55
N GLU A 10 19.11 23.82 23.40
CA GLU A 10 19.86 22.60 23.05
C GLU A 10 19.10 21.75 22.04
N LEU A 11 17.78 21.61 22.15
CA LEU A 11 16.97 20.95 21.13
C LEU A 11 17.09 21.64 19.77
N ASP A 12 16.98 22.97 19.71
CA ASP A 12 17.16 23.78 18.50
C ASP A 12 18.54 23.58 17.88
N ASN A 13 19.59 23.58 18.70
CA ASN A 13 20.95 23.30 18.25
C ASN A 13 21.07 21.86 17.72
N MET A 14 20.46 20.87 18.39
CA MET A 14 20.43 19.48 17.91
C MET A 14 19.67 19.36 16.60
N PHE A 15 18.54 20.06 16.44
CA PHE A 15 17.77 20.09 15.20
C PHE A 15 18.56 20.73 14.06
N ALA A 16 19.20 21.88 14.32
CA ALA A 16 20.07 22.59 13.39
C ALA A 16 21.31 21.76 13.01
N ALA A 17 21.85 20.98 13.95
CA ALA A 17 22.97 20.07 13.74
C ALA A 17 22.57 18.72 13.12
N HIS A 18 21.27 18.51 12.85
CA HIS A 18 20.74 17.26 12.30
C HIS A 18 21.07 16.02 13.17
N THR A 19 21.04 16.20 14.49
CA THR A 19 21.28 15.14 15.47
C THR A 19 20.26 14.00 15.28
N ASN A 20 20.69 12.75 15.48
CA ASN A 20 19.88 11.55 15.23
C ASN A 20 18.84 11.28 16.35
N ALA A 21 17.79 10.49 16.06
CA ALA A 21 16.74 10.13 17.02
C ALA A 21 17.22 9.59 18.32
N GLN A 22 18.13 8.62 18.26
CA GLN A 22 18.55 7.92 19.45
C GLN A 22 19.21 8.89 20.41
N GLU A 23 20.04 9.80 19.89
CA GLU A 23 20.68 10.84 20.69
C GLU A 23 19.68 11.79 21.32
N ILE A 24 18.49 11.92 20.74
CA ILE A 24 17.52 12.89 21.21
C ILE A 24 16.49 12.24 22.09
N GLU A 25 16.00 11.07 21.73
CA GLU A 25 15.26 10.21 22.63
C GLU A 25 16.08 10.08 23.91
N LYS A 26 17.38 9.80 23.78
CA LYS A 26 18.32 9.79 24.90
C LYS A 26 18.37 11.15 25.61
N TYR A 27 18.60 12.25 24.91
CA TYR A 27 18.67 13.58 25.53
C TYR A 27 17.37 13.96 26.27
N LEU A 28 16.20 13.71 25.67
CA LEU A 28 14.90 13.96 26.27
C LEU A 28 14.66 13.03 27.46
N MET A 29 15.04 11.75 27.36
CA MET A 29 14.92 10.80 28.48
C MET A 29 15.89 11.12 29.62
N ASP A 30 17.12 11.57 29.32
CA ASP A 30 18.12 12.03 30.27
C ASP A 30 17.64 13.33 30.95
N ALA A 31 17.10 14.28 30.19
CA ALA A 31 16.49 15.51 30.71
C ALA A 31 15.26 15.22 31.59
N LEU A 32 14.43 14.24 31.20
CA LEU A 32 13.30 13.78 32.01
C LEU A 32 13.79 13.14 33.32
N HIS A 33 14.88 12.37 33.27
CA HIS A 33 15.48 11.77 34.45
C HIS A 33 16.06 12.83 35.39
N GLU A 34 16.83 13.80 34.87
CA GLU A 34 17.36 14.93 35.65
C GLU A 34 16.23 15.71 36.32
N ALA A 35 15.17 16.01 35.58
CA ALA A 35 14.02 16.73 36.10
C ALA A 35 13.26 15.93 37.18
N ASN A 36 13.20 14.60 37.08
CA ASN A 36 12.65 13.72 38.10
C ASN A 36 13.51 13.69 39.37
N CYS A 37 14.84 13.62 39.23
CA CYS A 37 15.78 13.68 40.36
C CYS A 37 15.69 15.03 41.09
N ALA A 38 15.73 16.15 40.36
CA ALA A 38 15.61 17.49 40.94
C ALA A 38 14.28 17.68 41.69
N TYR A 39 13.19 17.12 41.17
CA TYR A 39 11.91 17.13 41.88
C TYR A 39 11.95 16.31 43.18
N GLY A 40 12.55 15.12 43.17
CA GLY A 40 12.72 14.30 44.38
C GLY A 40 13.56 14.99 45.45
N GLU A 41 14.70 15.55 45.07
CA GLU A 41 15.59 16.32 45.97
C GLU A 41 14.87 17.54 46.56
N SER A 42 14.04 18.24 45.76
CA SER A 42 13.24 19.37 46.24
C SER A 42 12.14 18.97 47.25
N GLN A 43 11.71 17.70 47.27
CA GLN A 43 10.79 17.18 48.29
C GLN A 43 11.52 16.90 49.61
N GLU A 44 12.72 16.34 49.56
CA GLU A 44 13.53 16.04 50.74
C GLU A 44 14.10 17.30 51.40
N SER A 45 14.51 18.30 50.61
CA SER A 45 15.05 19.58 51.11
C SER A 45 14.01 20.50 51.77
N SER A 46 12.72 20.21 51.58
CA SER A 46 11.60 20.97 52.17
C SER A 46 11.49 20.82 53.69
N GLU A 47 12.18 19.85 54.28
CA GLU A 47 12.23 19.64 55.74
C GLU A 47 13.34 20.45 56.45
N GLU A 48 14.35 20.97 55.73
CA GLU A 48 15.54 21.62 56.31
C GLU A 48 15.84 23.06 55.83
N SER A 49 15.16 23.57 54.78
CA SER A 49 15.46 24.85 54.12
C SER A 49 14.31 25.87 54.11
N ASN A 50 14.55 27.08 53.57
CA ASN A 50 13.58 28.17 53.49
C ASN A 50 12.42 27.79 52.54
N GLN A 51 11.17 27.77 53.04
CA GLN A 51 10.02 27.21 52.33
C GLN A 51 9.75 27.84 50.95
N GLU A 52 10.06 29.12 50.75
CA GLU A 52 9.88 29.79 49.45
C GLU A 52 10.87 29.30 48.39
N GLU A 53 12.12 29.02 48.76
CA GLU A 53 13.17 28.59 47.84
C GLU A 53 12.91 27.14 47.38
N SER A 54 12.58 26.24 48.32
CA SER A 54 12.18 24.86 48.03
C SER A 54 10.93 24.77 47.13
N ASN A 55 9.93 25.65 47.34
CA ASN A 55 8.75 25.70 46.49
C ASN A 55 9.06 26.16 45.06
N GLN A 56 10.00 27.11 44.89
CA GLN A 56 10.40 27.59 43.58
C GLN A 56 11.20 26.53 42.80
N GLU A 57 12.11 25.83 43.45
CA GLU A 57 12.87 24.72 42.85
C GLU A 57 11.95 23.59 42.39
N LYS A 58 10.98 23.22 43.22
CA LYS A 58 9.96 22.22 42.89
C LYS A 58 9.14 22.64 41.67
N ALA A 59 8.69 23.91 41.61
CA ALA A 59 7.93 24.43 40.48
C ALA A 59 8.75 24.42 39.18
N ASN A 60 10.03 24.80 39.25
CA ASN A 60 10.95 24.78 38.10
C ASN A 60 11.18 23.35 37.59
N ALA A 61 11.38 22.38 38.48
CA ALA A 61 11.55 20.97 38.12
C ALA A 61 10.30 20.40 37.44
N GLN A 62 9.10 20.70 37.98
CA GLN A 62 7.83 20.26 37.36
C GLN A 62 7.60 20.91 35.99
N ALA A 63 7.93 22.20 35.83
CA ALA A 63 7.82 22.89 34.54
C ALA A 63 8.76 22.27 33.48
N LEU A 64 9.97 21.87 33.88
CA LEU A 64 10.90 21.16 33.02
C LEU A 64 10.38 19.76 32.65
N GLN A 65 9.93 18.97 33.64
CA GLN A 65 9.33 17.65 33.40
C GLN A 65 8.19 17.72 32.38
N LEU A 66 7.26 18.66 32.55
CA LEU A 66 6.12 18.78 31.65
C LEU A 66 6.53 19.20 30.23
N SER A 67 7.53 20.08 30.11
CA SER A 67 8.06 20.49 28.80
C SER A 67 8.70 19.30 28.08
N VAL A 68 9.53 18.52 28.79
CA VAL A 68 10.16 17.32 28.23
C VAL A 68 9.13 16.26 27.85
N LEU A 69 8.11 16.03 28.67
CA LEU A 69 7.03 15.09 28.35
C LEU A 69 6.22 15.53 27.12
N ASN A 70 5.97 16.83 26.95
CA ASN A 70 5.33 17.35 25.74
C ASN A 70 6.17 17.10 24.49
N GLU A 71 7.48 17.33 24.56
CA GLU A 71 8.42 17.04 23.47
C GLU A 71 8.52 15.54 23.19
N LEU A 72 8.46 14.67 24.22
CA LEU A 72 8.43 13.22 24.05
C LEU A 72 7.13 12.73 23.41
N MET A 73 5.97 13.32 23.74
CA MET A 73 4.71 13.04 23.05
C MET A 73 4.85 13.37 21.56
N GLY A 74 5.37 14.57 21.29
CA GLY A 74 5.90 15.06 20.02
C GLY A 74 6.71 14.01 19.25
N PHE A 75 7.77 13.58 19.91
CA PHE A 75 8.78 12.73 19.32
C PHE A 75 8.25 11.33 19.00
N TYR A 76 7.51 10.70 19.90
CA TYR A 76 7.03 9.33 19.66
C TYR A 76 5.85 9.27 18.69
N ARG A 77 4.96 10.29 18.64
CA ARG A 77 3.82 10.31 17.70
C ARG A 77 4.31 10.41 16.24
N SER A 78 5.27 11.26 15.91
CA SER A 78 5.84 11.35 14.54
C SER A 78 6.50 10.07 14.06
N ARG A 79 6.96 9.25 15.00
CA ARG A 79 7.64 7.98 14.71
C ARG A 79 6.70 6.79 14.62
N GLY A 80 5.41 6.98 14.87
CA GLY A 80 4.46 5.89 15.01
C GLY A 80 4.77 4.97 16.21
N GLU A 81 5.59 5.41 17.17
CA GLU A 81 6.00 4.63 18.34
C GLU A 81 4.96 4.72 19.46
N HIS A 82 3.70 4.42 19.11
CA HIS A 82 2.53 4.61 19.97
C HIS A 82 2.63 3.87 21.31
N THR A 83 3.26 2.69 21.34
CA THR A 83 3.45 1.91 22.57
C THR A 83 4.37 2.61 23.56
N LYS A 84 5.44 3.26 23.09
CA LYS A 84 6.33 4.06 23.95
C LYS A 84 5.68 5.39 24.36
N ASN A 85 4.82 5.95 23.50
CA ASN A 85 4.15 7.22 23.79
C ASN A 85 3.09 7.10 24.90
N LYS A 86 2.39 5.96 24.99
CA LYS A 86 1.32 5.76 25.98
C LYS A 86 1.69 6.13 27.43
N PRO A 87 2.79 5.62 28.02
CA PRO A 87 3.20 6.03 29.36
C PRO A 87 3.61 7.51 29.45
N ILE A 88 4.14 8.11 28.38
CA ILE A 88 4.47 9.54 28.35
C ILE A 88 3.20 10.39 28.41
N ILE A 89 2.18 10.03 27.64
CA ILE A 89 0.87 10.68 27.66
C ILE A 89 0.26 10.63 29.07
N ASP A 90 0.24 9.45 29.67
CA ASP A 90 -0.33 9.26 31.01
C ASP A 90 0.44 10.09 32.05
N ASN A 91 1.78 10.10 32.00
CA ASN A 91 2.62 10.90 32.88
C ASN A 91 2.40 12.41 32.70
N ALA A 92 2.27 12.89 31.46
CA ALA A 92 2.06 14.30 31.16
C ALA A 92 0.70 14.80 31.69
N LEU A 93 -0.36 14.01 31.48
CA LEU A 93 -1.70 14.33 31.97
C LEU A 93 -1.76 14.32 33.51
N ASP A 94 -1.15 13.33 34.15
CA ASP A 94 -1.08 13.25 35.61
C ASP A 94 -0.27 14.41 36.21
N LEU A 95 0.85 14.78 35.59
CA LEU A 95 1.68 15.90 36.03
C LEU A 95 0.94 17.24 35.86
N ALA A 96 0.31 17.46 34.71
CA ALA A 96 -0.49 18.67 34.47
C ALA A 96 -1.63 18.82 35.49
N LYS A 97 -2.26 17.70 35.89
CA LYS A 97 -3.26 17.67 36.95
C LYS A 97 -2.68 17.99 38.32
N LYS A 98 -1.51 17.46 38.67
CA LYS A 98 -0.81 17.74 39.94
C LYS A 98 -0.37 19.20 40.05
N MET A 99 -0.03 19.82 38.94
CA MET A 99 0.36 21.23 38.83
C MET A 99 -0.83 22.19 38.77
N ASP A 100 -2.07 21.68 38.83
CA ASP A 100 -3.32 22.45 38.69
C ASP A 100 -3.36 23.34 37.44
N LEU A 101 -2.86 22.81 36.31
CA LEU A 101 -2.75 23.55 35.05
C LEU A 101 -4.07 23.63 34.26
N ALA A 102 -5.19 23.22 34.86
CA ALA A 102 -6.48 23.18 34.20
C ALA A 102 -6.92 24.60 33.78
N GLY A 103 -7.17 24.81 32.50
CA GLY A 103 -7.43 26.16 31.97
C GLY A 103 -6.22 27.10 32.08
N SER A 104 -5.00 26.58 31.94
CA SER A 104 -3.79 27.35 31.61
C SER A 104 -3.33 27.06 30.17
N GLU A 105 -2.46 27.90 29.60
CA GLU A 105 -1.91 27.68 28.25
C GLU A 105 -1.07 26.39 28.19
N ALA A 106 -0.27 26.12 29.23
CA ALA A 106 0.54 24.91 29.34
C ALA A 106 -0.33 23.64 29.46
N GLY A 107 -1.40 23.69 30.26
CA GLY A 107 -2.35 22.58 30.39
C GLY A 107 -3.07 22.30 29.07
N THR A 108 -3.53 23.36 28.39
CA THR A 108 -4.21 23.24 27.09
C THR A 108 -3.28 22.63 26.04
N THR A 109 -2.03 23.08 25.96
CA THR A 109 -1.03 22.51 25.03
C THR A 109 -0.80 21.02 25.29
N THR A 110 -0.70 20.63 26.57
CA THR A 110 -0.52 19.23 26.97
C THR A 110 -1.71 18.36 26.56
N LEU A 111 -2.94 18.85 26.77
CA LEU A 111 -4.16 18.14 26.35
C LEU A 111 -4.22 17.96 24.83
N ILE A 112 -3.86 18.99 24.05
CA ILE A 112 -3.85 18.91 22.58
C ILE A 112 -2.83 17.88 22.09
N ASN A 113 -1.62 17.89 22.65
CA ASN A 113 -0.57 16.94 22.30
C ASN A 113 -0.95 15.50 22.67
N ALA A 114 -1.52 15.31 23.86
CA ALA A 114 -2.03 14.02 24.32
C ALA A 114 -3.15 13.50 23.40
N ALA A 115 -4.17 14.31 23.13
CA ALA A 115 -5.30 13.91 22.27
C ALA A 115 -4.85 13.55 20.85
N THR A 116 -3.96 14.34 20.28
CA THR A 116 -3.44 14.09 18.93
C THR A 116 -2.56 12.83 18.89
N SER A 117 -1.80 12.57 19.95
CA SER A 117 -1.00 11.34 20.09
C SER A 117 -1.88 10.09 20.26
N LEU A 118 -2.97 10.20 21.02
CA LEU A 118 -3.96 9.12 21.19
C LEU A 118 -4.71 8.83 19.89
N ARG A 119 -5.13 9.87 19.16
CA ARG A 119 -5.76 9.74 17.82
C ARG A 119 -4.83 9.02 16.86
N ALA A 120 -3.57 9.45 16.76
CA ALA A 120 -2.58 8.81 15.89
C ALA A 120 -2.33 7.33 16.27
N ALA A 121 -2.48 6.98 17.55
CA ALA A 121 -2.37 5.60 18.04
C ALA A 121 -3.64 4.75 17.82
N GLY A 122 -4.73 5.33 17.31
CA GLY A 122 -6.03 4.68 17.15
C GLY A 122 -6.85 4.54 18.45
N ASP A 123 -6.45 5.19 19.55
CA ASP A 123 -7.16 5.21 20.83
C ASP A 123 -8.23 6.33 20.80
N TYR A 124 -9.23 6.17 19.93
CA TYR A 124 -10.17 7.21 19.56
C TYR A 124 -11.11 7.62 20.70
N GLU A 125 -11.51 6.69 21.56
CA GLU A 125 -12.37 6.98 22.72
C GLU A 125 -11.68 7.97 23.65
N ARG A 126 -10.43 7.67 24.07
CA ARG A 126 -9.67 8.57 24.95
C ARG A 126 -9.32 9.87 24.23
N ALA A 127 -8.95 9.82 22.96
CA ALA A 127 -8.69 11.03 22.19
C ALA A 127 -9.91 11.97 22.14
N THR A 128 -11.12 11.42 22.01
CA THR A 128 -12.38 12.19 22.04
C THR A 128 -12.58 12.91 23.37
N GLU A 129 -12.35 12.21 24.49
CA GLU A 129 -12.47 12.77 25.83
C GLU A 129 -11.47 13.92 26.04
N ILE A 130 -10.20 13.70 25.68
CA ILE A 130 -9.14 14.70 25.87
C ILE A 130 -9.31 15.90 24.93
N TYR A 131 -9.70 15.72 23.67
CA TYR A 131 -10.02 16.86 22.79
C TYR A 131 -11.19 17.68 23.31
N SER A 132 -12.24 17.03 23.81
CA SER A 132 -13.40 17.72 24.40
C SER A 132 -12.99 18.52 25.64
N GLN A 133 -12.11 17.96 26.46
CA GLN A 133 -11.52 18.65 27.60
C GLN A 133 -10.67 19.85 27.14
N ALA A 134 -9.80 19.67 26.14
CA ALA A 134 -8.96 20.74 25.59
C ALA A 134 -9.80 21.91 25.09
N ILE A 135 -10.89 21.67 24.36
CA ILE A 135 -11.81 22.73 23.89
C ILE A 135 -12.43 23.45 25.09
N LYS A 136 -12.97 22.72 26.05
CA LYS A 136 -13.58 23.30 27.25
C LYS A 136 -12.59 24.16 28.03
N GLU A 137 -11.35 23.70 28.20
CA GLU A 137 -10.33 24.42 28.96
C GLU A 137 -9.75 25.61 28.21
N SER A 138 -9.55 25.48 26.90
CA SER A 138 -9.07 26.55 26.03
C SER A 138 -9.99 27.77 26.04
N SER A 139 -11.30 27.59 26.27
CA SER A 139 -12.26 28.71 26.42
C SER A 139 -11.96 29.65 27.60
N LYS A 140 -11.11 29.24 28.55
CA LYS A 140 -10.71 30.05 29.71
C LYS A 140 -9.43 30.85 29.47
N THR A 141 -8.60 30.42 28.52
CA THR A 141 -7.24 30.95 28.29
C THR A 141 -7.11 31.66 26.96
N LEU A 142 -7.82 31.17 25.96
CA LEU A 142 -7.83 31.71 24.61
C LEU A 142 -9.05 32.59 24.43
N LYS A 143 -8.88 33.66 23.66
CA LYS A 143 -10.02 34.48 23.25
C LYS A 143 -10.90 33.66 22.29
N PRO A 144 -12.21 33.93 22.21
CA PRO A 144 -13.10 33.25 21.25
C PRO A 144 -12.61 33.33 19.81
N ASN A 145 -11.88 34.39 19.46
CA ASN A 145 -11.28 34.62 18.16
C ASN A 145 -9.76 34.29 18.13
N ASP A 146 -9.30 33.29 18.89
CA ASP A 146 -7.91 32.85 18.82
C ASP A 146 -7.72 31.77 17.74
N ARG A 147 -6.77 31.95 16.83
CA ARG A 147 -6.48 30.96 15.78
C ARG A 147 -6.04 29.60 16.32
N LYS A 148 -5.47 29.54 17.53
CA LYS A 148 -5.16 28.27 18.21
C LYS A 148 -6.43 27.45 18.48
N LEU A 149 -7.56 28.12 18.75
CA LEU A 149 -8.86 27.46 18.92
C LEU A 149 -9.39 26.89 17.59
N ALA A 150 -9.17 27.60 16.47
CA ALA A 150 -9.50 27.09 15.14
C ALA A 150 -8.69 25.84 14.78
N ALA A 151 -7.39 25.83 15.07
CA ALA A 151 -6.54 24.65 14.85
C ALA A 151 -7.00 23.44 15.67
N LEU A 152 -7.46 23.66 16.92
CA LEU A 152 -8.02 22.62 17.76
C LEU A 152 -9.31 22.02 17.19
N HIS A 153 -10.21 22.86 16.68
CA HIS A 153 -11.42 22.41 15.99
C HIS A 153 -11.11 21.62 14.71
N ASN A 154 -10.12 22.06 13.91
CA ASN A 154 -9.64 21.30 12.74
C ASN A 154 -9.06 19.93 13.13
N ASN A 155 -8.31 19.82 14.23
CA ASN A 155 -7.78 18.53 14.68
C ASN A 155 -8.89 17.58 15.18
N LEU A 156 -9.89 18.10 15.90
CA LEU A 156 -11.04 17.31 16.33
C LEU A 156 -11.91 16.86 15.15
N SER A 157 -12.01 17.65 14.07
CA SER A 157 -12.74 17.21 12.88
C SER A 157 -12.08 16.00 12.22
N MET A 158 -10.75 15.93 12.20
CA MET A 158 -10.03 14.77 11.68
C MET A 158 -10.39 13.49 12.44
N LEU A 159 -10.41 13.55 13.78
CA LEU A 159 -10.86 12.44 14.62
C LEU A 159 -12.28 12.00 14.23
N TYR A 160 -13.21 12.95 14.11
CA TYR A 160 -14.58 12.61 13.74
C TYR A 160 -14.70 12.01 12.34
N SER A 161 -13.93 12.49 11.36
CA SER A 161 -13.88 11.89 10.02
C SER A 161 -13.33 10.45 10.05
N GLU A 162 -12.28 10.19 10.83
CA GLU A 162 -11.67 8.86 10.98
C GLU A 162 -12.60 7.86 11.68
N THR A 163 -13.47 8.33 12.59
CA THR A 163 -14.46 7.50 13.27
C THR A 163 -15.83 7.44 12.58
N GLY A 164 -15.96 7.95 11.34
CA GLY A 164 -17.22 7.94 10.58
C GLY A 164 -18.32 8.87 11.13
N SER A 165 -17.96 9.85 11.96
CA SER A 165 -18.87 10.89 12.49
C SER A 165 -18.80 12.17 11.63
N THR A 166 -19.01 12.04 10.33
CA THR A 166 -18.84 13.10 9.30
C THR A 166 -19.57 14.40 9.61
N ALA A 167 -20.85 14.33 10.03
CA ALA A 167 -21.63 15.52 10.38
C ALA A 167 -21.00 16.34 11.52
N LYS A 168 -20.41 15.66 12.52
CA LYS A 168 -19.68 16.33 13.61
C LYS A 168 -18.37 16.94 13.10
N ALA A 169 -17.67 16.27 12.19
CA ALA A 169 -16.47 16.82 11.56
C ALA A 169 -16.77 18.15 10.86
N VAL A 170 -17.84 18.20 10.05
CA VAL A 170 -18.29 19.42 9.38
C VAL A 170 -18.65 20.52 10.38
N GLU A 171 -19.31 20.20 11.49
CA GLU A 171 -19.62 21.17 12.55
C GLU A 171 -18.35 21.79 13.16
N GLN A 172 -17.34 20.97 13.47
CA GLN A 172 -16.08 21.47 14.02
C GLN A 172 -15.34 22.34 13.00
N LEU A 173 -15.28 21.92 11.73
CA LEU A 173 -14.65 22.72 10.68
C LEU A 173 -15.35 24.06 10.43
N LYS A 174 -16.68 24.13 10.57
CA LYS A 174 -17.43 25.40 10.49
C LYS A 174 -17.05 26.36 11.62
N LYS A 175 -16.90 25.85 12.85
CA LYS A 175 -16.41 26.66 13.98
C LYS A 175 -14.99 27.15 13.75
N ALA A 176 -14.11 26.31 13.21
CA ALA A 176 -12.76 26.72 12.84
C ALA A 176 -12.79 27.83 11.78
N LEU A 177 -13.63 27.69 10.74
CA LEU A 177 -13.77 28.67 9.68
C LEU A 177 -14.27 30.02 10.20
N GLU A 178 -15.30 30.03 11.05
CA GLU A 178 -15.85 31.25 11.67
C GLU A 178 -14.77 32.03 12.42
N ILE A 179 -13.99 31.35 13.26
CA ILE A 179 -12.87 31.95 13.99
C ILE A 179 -11.82 32.52 13.03
N LEU A 180 -11.48 31.79 11.97
CA LEU A 180 -10.49 32.25 11.00
C LEU A 180 -10.98 33.44 10.18
N GLU A 181 -12.27 33.47 9.80
CA GLU A 181 -12.88 34.58 9.07
C GLU A 181 -12.96 35.84 9.91
N GLU A 182 -13.30 35.74 11.21
CA GLU A 182 -13.34 36.88 12.13
C GLU A 182 -11.96 37.44 12.46
N THR A 183 -10.92 36.61 12.39
CA THR A 183 -9.54 37.00 12.76
C THR A 183 -8.69 37.43 11.59
N SER A 184 -9.05 37.03 10.37
CA SER A 184 -8.27 37.33 9.18
C SER A 184 -8.33 38.81 8.82
N LEU A 185 -7.16 39.37 8.49
CA LEU A 185 -7.07 40.71 7.91
C LEU A 185 -7.61 40.75 6.48
N ASN A 186 -7.56 39.62 5.76
CA ASN A 186 -8.11 39.47 4.42
C ASN A 186 -8.44 38.00 4.15
N THR A 187 -9.70 37.63 4.35
CA THR A 187 -10.21 36.26 4.15
C THR A 187 -10.04 35.75 2.72
N SER A 188 -9.94 36.65 1.73
CA SER A 188 -9.78 36.27 0.33
C SER A 188 -8.37 35.82 -0.05
N THR A 189 -7.38 35.96 0.84
CA THR A 189 -5.99 35.57 0.60
C THR A 189 -5.40 34.73 1.73
N ASP A 190 -6.21 34.34 2.71
CA ASP A 190 -5.76 33.67 3.93
C ASP A 190 -5.65 32.15 3.74
N ILE A 191 -4.44 31.63 3.91
CA ILE A 191 -4.14 30.21 3.72
C ILE A 191 -4.84 29.30 4.72
N ASP A 192 -5.07 29.75 5.96
CA ASP A 192 -5.76 28.94 6.98
C ASP A 192 -7.25 28.81 6.65
N VAL A 193 -7.85 29.89 6.14
CA VAL A 193 -9.23 29.92 5.63
C VAL A 193 -9.32 28.98 4.41
N ALA A 194 -8.37 29.05 3.48
CA ALA A 194 -8.33 28.19 2.30
C ALA A 194 -8.21 26.70 2.64
N ALA A 195 -7.30 26.33 3.54
CA ALA A 195 -7.11 24.96 4.00
C ALA A 195 -8.37 24.42 4.72
N THR A 196 -9.01 25.25 5.54
CA THR A 196 -10.25 24.88 6.23
C THR A 196 -11.39 24.65 5.24
N HIS A 197 -11.51 25.47 4.18
CA HIS A 197 -12.46 25.21 3.08
C HIS A 197 -12.20 23.87 2.37
N THR A 198 -10.94 23.49 2.13
CA THR A 198 -10.59 22.16 1.57
C THR A 198 -11.09 21.05 2.47
N ASN A 199 -10.82 21.13 3.78
CA ASN A 199 -11.23 20.11 4.74
C ASN A 199 -12.75 20.00 4.84
N ILE A 200 -13.47 21.12 4.80
CA ILE A 200 -14.95 21.13 4.78
C ILE A 200 -15.46 20.40 3.53
N ALA A 201 -14.91 20.71 2.35
CA ALA A 201 -15.34 20.08 1.12
C ALA A 201 -15.16 18.55 1.15
N LEU A 202 -14.02 18.08 1.68
CA LEU A 202 -13.74 16.65 1.80
C LEU A 202 -14.64 15.96 2.85
N ALA A 203 -14.91 16.60 3.98
CA ALA A 203 -15.81 16.06 5.00
C ALA A 203 -17.26 15.97 4.51
N ILE A 204 -17.74 17.00 3.80
CA ILE A 204 -19.07 16.98 3.15
C ILE A 204 -19.12 15.90 2.06
N LEU A 205 -18.03 15.70 1.31
CA LEU A 205 -17.97 14.65 0.30
C LEU A 205 -18.04 13.24 0.92
N GLN A 206 -17.45 13.03 2.09
CA GLN A 206 -17.59 11.78 2.84
C GLN A 206 -19.04 11.55 3.30
N GLU A 207 -19.70 12.57 3.83
CA GLU A 207 -21.13 12.54 4.17
C GLU A 207 -22.01 12.24 2.95
N ALA A 208 -21.69 12.83 1.78
CA ALA A 208 -22.40 12.55 0.54
C ALA A 208 -22.27 11.07 0.12
N ARG A 209 -21.10 10.45 0.32
CA ARG A 209 -20.90 9.01 0.03
C ARG A 209 -21.78 8.14 0.94
N GLU A 210 -21.87 8.46 2.23
CA GLU A 210 -22.74 7.73 3.17
C GLU A 210 -24.22 7.81 2.74
N VAL A 211 -24.68 8.98 2.26
CA VAL A 211 -26.03 9.15 1.70
C VAL A 211 -26.22 8.34 0.41
N GLN A 212 -25.20 8.28 -0.46
CA GLN A 212 -25.25 7.52 -1.70
C GLN A 212 -25.28 6.00 -1.45
N GLU A 213 -24.49 5.49 -0.50
CA GLU A 213 -24.52 4.08 -0.09
C GLU A 213 -25.88 3.71 0.51
N ALA A 214 -26.46 4.58 1.36
CA ALA A 214 -27.80 4.37 1.90
C ALA A 214 -28.89 4.35 0.80
N ARG A 215 -28.71 5.13 -0.27
CA ARG A 215 -29.59 5.15 -1.44
C ARG A 215 -29.54 3.84 -2.24
N GLU A 216 -28.37 3.22 -2.38
CA GLU A 216 -28.25 1.92 -3.07
C GLU A 216 -29.02 0.80 -2.36
N VAL A 217 -29.27 0.96 -1.06
CA VAL A 217 -30.11 0.06 -0.25
C VAL A 217 -31.60 0.41 -0.34
N GLN A 218 -31.95 1.70 -0.46
CA GLN A 218 -33.31 2.20 -0.60
C GLN A 218 -33.38 3.37 -1.61
N GLU A 219 -33.88 3.11 -2.81
CA GLU A 219 -34.03 4.12 -3.88
C GLU A 219 -35.11 5.15 -3.53
N THR A 220 -34.74 6.21 -2.80
CA THR A 220 -35.63 7.31 -2.46
C THR A 220 -35.21 8.61 -3.16
N GLN A 221 -36.22 9.38 -3.62
CA GLN A 221 -36.00 10.69 -4.23
C GLN A 221 -35.37 11.69 -3.23
N GLU A 222 -35.67 11.54 -1.94
CA GLU A 222 -35.11 12.37 -0.87
C GLU A 222 -33.60 12.15 -0.73
N ALA A 223 -33.12 10.91 -0.78
CA ALA A 223 -31.68 10.62 -0.75
C ALA A 223 -30.95 11.18 -1.97
N GLN A 224 -31.56 11.12 -3.16
CA GLN A 224 -30.98 11.71 -4.38
C GLN A 224 -30.86 13.24 -4.30
N ASN A 225 -31.90 13.91 -3.80
CA ASN A 225 -31.89 15.36 -3.61
C ASN A 225 -30.85 15.77 -2.55
N SER A 226 -30.74 14.99 -1.47
CA SER A 226 -29.75 15.18 -0.42
C SER A 226 -28.31 15.05 -0.95
N TYR A 227 -28.00 13.97 -1.69
CA TYR A 227 -26.69 13.77 -2.31
C TYR A 227 -26.30 14.94 -3.22
N SER A 228 -27.19 15.33 -4.14
CA SER A 228 -26.94 16.44 -5.05
C SER A 228 -26.69 17.76 -4.30
N SER A 229 -27.45 18.04 -3.24
CA SER A 229 -27.24 19.22 -2.41
C SER A 229 -25.87 19.21 -1.71
N LEU A 230 -25.46 18.07 -1.15
CA LEU A 230 -24.18 17.92 -0.45
C LEU A 230 -22.99 18.08 -1.41
N VAL A 231 -23.04 17.43 -2.57
CA VAL A 231 -21.95 17.53 -3.56
C VAL A 231 -21.82 18.96 -4.11
N ASN A 232 -22.94 19.67 -4.36
CA ASN A 232 -22.91 21.07 -4.76
C ASN A 232 -22.31 21.99 -3.67
N LEU A 233 -22.64 21.71 -2.39
CA LEU A 233 -22.06 22.44 -1.27
C LEU A 233 -20.56 22.18 -1.14
N ALA A 234 -20.12 20.92 -1.25
CA ALA A 234 -18.71 20.55 -1.28
C ALA A 234 -17.97 21.28 -2.41
N PHE A 235 -18.58 21.40 -3.59
CA PHE A 235 -17.99 22.09 -4.73
C PHE A 235 -17.79 23.57 -4.46
N SER A 236 -18.77 24.23 -3.85
CA SER A 236 -18.66 25.64 -3.45
C SER A 236 -17.48 25.87 -2.50
N HIS A 237 -17.31 25.03 -1.48
CA HIS A 237 -16.18 25.12 -0.55
C HIS A 237 -14.84 24.82 -1.24
N ALA A 238 -14.76 23.78 -2.06
CA ALA A 238 -13.53 23.44 -2.76
C ALA A 238 -13.11 24.52 -3.77
N GLN A 239 -14.07 25.10 -4.52
CA GLN A 239 -13.81 26.23 -5.41
C GLN A 239 -13.32 27.45 -4.64
N LYS A 240 -13.97 27.78 -3.51
CA LYS A 240 -13.58 28.90 -2.66
C LYS A 240 -12.14 28.77 -2.17
N SER A 241 -11.73 27.56 -1.76
CA SER A 241 -10.34 27.27 -1.40
C SER A 241 -9.37 27.58 -2.53
N ILE A 242 -9.64 27.07 -3.75
CA ILE A 242 -8.81 27.34 -4.93
C ILE A 242 -8.71 28.84 -5.24
N ASP A 243 -9.82 29.57 -5.13
CA ASP A 243 -9.84 31.01 -5.40
C ASP A 243 -9.00 31.80 -4.38
N ILE A 244 -9.05 31.43 -3.10
CA ILE A 244 -8.25 32.08 -2.04
C ILE A 244 -6.75 31.84 -2.26
N TYR A 245 -6.34 30.60 -2.56
CA TYR A 245 -4.94 30.30 -2.87
C TYR A 245 -4.44 31.06 -4.10
N LYS A 246 -5.27 31.20 -5.14
CA LYS A 246 -4.94 31.99 -6.35
C LYS A 246 -4.83 33.47 -6.04
N ALA A 247 -5.78 34.05 -5.32
CA ALA A 247 -5.78 35.46 -4.96
C ALA A 247 -4.57 35.83 -4.06
N GLY A 248 -4.14 34.91 -3.20
CA GLY A 248 -2.94 35.08 -2.36
C GLY A 248 -1.60 34.82 -3.06
N GLY A 249 -1.59 34.37 -4.33
CA GLY A 249 -0.36 34.00 -5.03
C GLY A 249 0.34 32.76 -4.46
N ASN A 250 -0.39 31.90 -3.73
CA ASN A 250 0.15 30.76 -2.98
C ASN A 250 0.11 29.45 -3.77
N GLN A 251 0.15 29.52 -5.10
CA GLN A 251 -0.04 28.37 -5.99
C GLN A 251 1.14 27.40 -6.03
N ASN A 252 2.32 27.81 -5.54
CA ASN A 252 3.52 26.97 -5.52
C ASN A 252 3.71 26.26 -4.18
N GLN A 253 2.73 26.32 -3.29
CA GLN A 253 2.82 25.73 -1.96
C GLN A 253 2.24 24.32 -1.92
N PRO A 254 2.76 23.44 -1.06
CA PRO A 254 2.27 22.07 -0.97
C PRO A 254 0.79 21.95 -0.56
N HIS A 255 0.29 22.89 0.25
CA HIS A 255 -1.12 22.94 0.65
C HIS A 255 -2.06 23.23 -0.53
N TYR A 256 -1.62 23.98 -1.53
CA TYR A 256 -2.40 24.21 -2.75
C TYR A 256 -2.55 22.93 -3.57
N ALA A 257 -1.52 22.08 -3.58
CA ALA A 257 -1.59 20.78 -4.25
C ALA A 257 -2.65 19.86 -3.61
N SER A 258 -2.72 19.84 -2.27
CA SER A 258 -3.79 19.15 -1.54
C SER A 258 -5.18 19.73 -1.84
N ALA A 259 -5.29 21.06 -1.96
CA ALA A 259 -6.54 21.72 -2.34
C ALA A 259 -7.00 21.37 -3.76
N LEU A 260 -6.08 21.29 -4.72
CA LEU A 260 -6.38 20.84 -6.10
C LEU A 260 -6.82 19.38 -6.15
N ALA A 261 -6.16 18.49 -5.41
CA ALA A 261 -6.55 17.09 -5.31
C ALA A 261 -7.96 16.94 -4.68
N GLY A 262 -8.26 17.72 -3.63
CA GLY A 262 -9.60 17.74 -3.04
C GLY A 262 -10.66 18.31 -3.96
N PHE A 263 -10.36 19.37 -4.70
CA PHE A 263 -11.25 19.94 -5.72
C PHE A 263 -11.56 18.94 -6.85
N ALA A 264 -10.54 18.21 -7.30
CA ALA A 264 -10.69 17.16 -8.31
C ALA A 264 -11.58 16.00 -7.82
N GLN A 265 -11.48 15.60 -6.54
CA GLN A 265 -12.37 14.59 -5.95
C GLN A 265 -13.83 15.03 -5.98
N VAL A 266 -14.10 16.30 -5.66
CA VAL A 266 -15.47 16.84 -5.70
C VAL A 266 -15.98 16.93 -7.14
N GLN A 267 -15.15 17.39 -8.08
CA GLN A 267 -15.50 17.40 -9.50
C GLN A 267 -15.82 16.00 -10.03
N TYR A 268 -15.07 14.98 -9.59
CA TYR A 268 -15.34 13.59 -9.95
C TYR A 268 -16.71 13.13 -9.43
N ALA A 269 -17.06 13.47 -8.19
CA ALA A 269 -18.37 13.14 -7.60
C ALA A 269 -19.55 13.89 -8.25
N MET A 270 -19.28 15.03 -8.89
CA MET A 270 -20.22 15.75 -9.76
C MET A 270 -20.31 15.17 -11.19
N GLU A 271 -19.61 14.07 -11.48
CA GLU A 271 -19.48 13.49 -12.82
C GLU A 271 -18.80 14.41 -13.85
N ASN A 272 -18.12 15.47 -13.39
CA ASN A 272 -17.32 16.36 -14.21
C ASN A 272 -15.92 15.77 -14.44
N TYR A 273 -15.85 14.56 -15.00
CA TYR A 273 -14.64 13.74 -15.06
C TYR A 273 -13.49 14.40 -15.83
N THR A 274 -13.78 15.16 -16.89
CA THR A 274 -12.75 15.87 -17.66
C THR A 274 -12.08 16.96 -16.82
N SER A 275 -12.86 17.76 -16.10
CA SER A 275 -12.33 18.79 -15.19
C SER A 275 -11.58 18.16 -14.02
N ALA A 276 -12.10 17.07 -13.47
CA ALA A 276 -11.43 16.31 -12.40
C ALA A 276 -10.05 15.81 -12.84
N ALA A 277 -9.94 15.22 -14.03
CA ALA A 277 -8.67 14.77 -14.57
C ALA A 277 -7.67 15.93 -14.76
N GLN A 278 -8.13 17.10 -15.23
CA GLN A 278 -7.27 18.27 -15.36
C GLN A 278 -6.76 18.76 -13.99
N SER A 279 -7.65 18.87 -13.00
CA SER A 279 -7.30 19.29 -11.64
C SER A 279 -6.34 18.29 -10.97
N TYR A 280 -6.54 16.98 -11.13
CA TYR A 280 -5.61 15.96 -10.63
C TYR A 280 -4.24 16.05 -11.29
N LYS A 281 -4.18 16.34 -12.59
CA LYS A 281 -2.91 16.54 -13.29
C LYS A 281 -2.15 17.75 -12.75
N GLU A 282 -2.83 18.88 -12.53
CA GLU A 282 -2.23 20.07 -11.93
C GLU A 282 -1.76 19.81 -10.48
N ALA A 283 -2.56 19.08 -9.69
CA ALA A 283 -2.16 18.65 -8.36
C ALA A 283 -0.92 17.77 -8.41
N LEU A 284 -0.87 16.81 -9.34
CA LEU A 284 0.23 15.86 -9.52
C LEU A 284 1.55 16.57 -9.88
N ASP A 285 1.50 17.54 -10.79
CA ASP A 285 2.67 18.35 -11.18
C ASP A 285 3.22 19.15 -9.99
N LEU A 286 2.34 19.71 -9.15
CA LEU A 286 2.73 20.42 -7.93
C LEU A 286 3.25 19.49 -6.84
N ILE A 287 2.66 18.30 -6.69
CA ILE A 287 3.13 17.28 -5.76
C ILE A 287 4.53 16.81 -6.18
N ALA A 288 4.78 16.59 -7.47
CA ALA A 288 6.13 16.27 -7.96
C ALA A 288 7.15 17.34 -7.57
N GLN A 289 6.78 18.62 -7.70
CA GLN A 289 7.67 19.73 -7.36
C GLN A 289 7.90 19.89 -5.86
N CYS A 290 6.87 19.68 -5.04
CA CYS A 290 6.93 19.89 -3.59
C CYS A 290 7.46 18.66 -2.82
N TYR A 291 7.09 17.46 -3.26
CA TYR A 291 7.25 16.21 -2.54
C TYR A 291 7.92 15.11 -3.36
N GLY A 292 8.14 15.32 -4.67
CA GLY A 292 8.68 14.31 -5.58
C GLY A 292 7.62 13.37 -6.16
N GLU A 293 7.94 12.79 -7.32
CA GLU A 293 7.08 11.80 -8.03
C GLU A 293 6.98 10.46 -7.28
N ASP A 294 7.87 10.23 -6.33
CA ASP A 294 7.96 9.01 -5.54
C ASP A 294 7.17 9.09 -4.22
N SER A 295 6.49 10.22 -3.97
CA SER A 295 5.67 10.41 -2.77
C SER A 295 4.34 9.63 -2.84
N GLU A 296 3.83 9.17 -1.70
CA GLU A 296 2.53 8.49 -1.62
C GLU A 296 1.40 9.38 -2.15
N SER A 297 1.44 10.68 -1.86
CA SER A 297 0.51 11.66 -2.42
C SER A 297 0.56 11.72 -3.95
N TYR A 298 1.74 11.55 -4.57
CA TYR A 298 1.87 11.48 -6.02
C TYR A 298 1.24 10.20 -6.55
N ALA A 299 1.56 9.04 -5.96
CA ALA A 299 1.00 7.76 -6.39
C ALA A 299 -0.53 7.70 -6.28
N ILE A 300 -1.10 8.19 -5.17
CA ILE A 300 -2.56 8.27 -4.96
C ILE A 300 -3.19 9.22 -5.98
N THR A 301 -2.61 10.41 -6.17
CA THR A 301 -3.14 11.42 -7.10
C THR A 301 -3.05 10.93 -8.55
N LEU A 302 -1.99 10.19 -8.91
CA LEU A 302 -1.81 9.58 -10.22
C LEU A 302 -2.84 8.48 -10.48
N GLU A 303 -3.16 7.65 -9.48
CA GLU A 303 -4.22 6.65 -9.61
C GLU A 303 -5.60 7.31 -9.74
N ASN A 304 -5.88 8.33 -8.93
CA ASN A 304 -7.13 9.10 -9.05
C ASN A 304 -7.25 9.80 -10.43
N LEU A 305 -6.14 10.31 -10.97
CA LEU A 305 -6.07 10.85 -12.33
C LEU A 305 -6.46 9.79 -13.37
N ARG A 306 -5.89 8.58 -13.30
CA ARG A 306 -6.21 7.48 -14.21
C ARG A 306 -7.69 7.09 -14.13
N GLN A 307 -8.25 7.05 -12.94
CA GLN A 307 -9.67 6.77 -12.73
C GLN A 307 -10.56 7.86 -13.35
N ALA A 308 -10.23 9.14 -13.14
CA ALA A 308 -10.93 10.26 -13.75
C ALA A 308 -10.86 10.24 -15.28
N GLN A 309 -9.70 9.92 -15.86
CA GLN A 309 -9.52 9.80 -17.31
C GLN A 309 -10.39 8.67 -17.88
N LYS A 310 -10.36 7.49 -17.26
CA LYS A 310 -11.19 6.35 -17.68
C LYS A 310 -12.68 6.64 -17.58
N ALA A 311 -13.11 7.34 -16.53
CA ALA A 311 -14.50 7.76 -16.36
C ALA A 311 -14.92 8.77 -17.44
N ALA A 312 -14.05 9.74 -17.79
CA ALA A 312 -14.28 10.69 -18.87
C ALA A 312 -14.40 10.01 -20.24
N GLU A 313 -13.53 9.03 -20.54
CA GLU A 313 -13.60 8.23 -21.77
C GLU A 313 -14.90 7.41 -21.84
N LYS A 314 -15.31 6.79 -20.74
CA LYS A 314 -16.58 6.03 -20.69
C LYS A 314 -17.79 6.94 -20.82
N PHE A 315 -17.79 8.11 -20.19
CA PHE A 315 -18.89 9.08 -20.25
C PHE A 315 -19.05 9.67 -21.66
N THR A 316 -17.93 9.96 -22.33
CA THR A 316 -17.94 10.43 -23.73
C THR A 316 -18.37 9.32 -24.71
N ALA A 317 -17.90 8.08 -24.53
CA ALA A 317 -18.31 6.94 -25.35
C ALA A 317 -19.78 6.55 -25.13
N GLY A 318 -20.28 6.62 -23.89
CA GLY A 318 -21.69 6.42 -23.54
C GLY A 318 -22.60 7.48 -24.14
N GLY A 319 -22.20 8.76 -24.10
CA GLY A 319 -22.93 9.85 -24.77
C GLY A 319 -22.97 9.70 -26.30
N VAL A 320 -21.92 9.14 -26.92
CA VAL A 320 -21.91 8.81 -28.35
C VAL A 320 -22.79 7.60 -28.65
N ALA A 321 -22.80 6.57 -27.80
CA ALA A 321 -23.67 5.41 -27.93
C ALA A 321 -25.16 5.78 -27.74
N ASP A 322 -25.49 6.62 -26.75
CA ASP A 322 -26.84 7.14 -26.52
C ASP A 322 -27.28 8.08 -27.65
N ALA A 323 -26.37 8.88 -28.22
CA ALA A 323 -26.64 9.69 -29.41
C ALA A 323 -26.87 8.82 -30.67
N ILE A 324 -26.14 7.71 -30.81
CA ILE A 324 -26.33 6.72 -31.89
C ILE A 324 -27.65 5.95 -31.68
N GLN A 325 -28.02 5.65 -30.44
CA GLN A 325 -29.27 4.96 -30.11
C GLN A 325 -30.50 5.87 -30.28
N CYS A 326 -30.40 7.15 -29.89
CA CYS A 326 -31.41 8.17 -30.24
C CYS A 326 -31.54 8.42 -31.75
N ALA A 327 -30.48 8.20 -32.53
CA ALA A 327 -30.52 8.27 -33.99
C ALA A 327 -31.10 6.99 -34.63
N ALA A 328 -30.87 5.83 -34.02
CA ALA A 328 -31.42 4.54 -34.44
C ALA A 328 -32.93 4.42 -34.13
N GLU A 329 -33.38 4.93 -32.98
CA GLU A 329 -34.80 4.94 -32.58
C GLU A 329 -35.67 5.86 -33.45
N LYS A 330 -35.08 6.86 -34.13
CA LYS A 330 -35.77 7.66 -35.17
C LYS A 330 -35.94 6.94 -36.51
N SER A 331 -35.31 5.77 -36.70
CA SER A 331 -35.33 5.03 -37.97
C SER A 331 -36.16 3.74 -37.94
N GLN A 332 -36.77 3.39 -36.80
CA GLN A 332 -37.64 2.22 -36.67
C GLN A 332 -38.93 2.56 -35.91
N ALA A 333 -39.80 3.34 -36.55
CA ALA A 333 -41.16 3.58 -36.07
C ALA A 333 -42.19 3.25 -37.16
N THR A 334 -42.38 1.96 -37.43
CA THR A 334 -43.64 1.40 -37.95
C THR A 334 -43.60 -0.11 -37.69
N THR A 335 -44.30 -0.60 -36.67
CA THR A 335 -45.58 -1.34 -36.79
C THR A 335 -45.91 -1.92 -35.39
N GLN A 336 -47.11 -1.64 -34.89
CA GLN A 336 -47.61 -2.07 -33.58
C GLN A 336 -48.06 -3.54 -33.58
N ALA A 337 -47.85 -4.24 -32.45
CA ALA A 337 -48.87 -5.08 -31.81
C ALA A 337 -48.42 -5.50 -30.39
N GLN A 338 -49.22 -5.21 -29.36
CA GLN A 338 -49.17 -5.85 -28.04
C GLN A 338 -49.90 -7.22 -28.11
N PRO A 339 -49.70 -8.16 -27.15
CA PRO A 339 -50.47 -8.11 -25.88
C PRO A 339 -49.72 -8.59 -24.61
N GLU A 340 -50.05 -7.91 -23.52
CA GLU A 340 -50.49 -8.41 -22.20
C GLU A 340 -49.92 -9.68 -21.55
N SER A 341 -49.39 -9.44 -20.34
CA SER A 341 -49.83 -10.01 -19.06
C SER A 341 -49.10 -11.22 -18.44
N ASN A 342 -48.77 -10.97 -17.17
CA ASN A 342 -48.98 -11.81 -15.99
C ASN A 342 -47.87 -12.75 -15.48
N LYS A 343 -47.47 -12.35 -14.27
CA LYS A 343 -47.33 -13.15 -13.03
C LYS A 343 -45.95 -13.71 -12.68
N THR A 344 -45.31 -12.94 -11.79
CA THR A 344 -44.83 -13.36 -10.48
C THR A 344 -44.75 -14.86 -10.19
N THR A 345 -43.54 -15.31 -9.83
CA THR A 345 -43.41 -16.22 -8.68
C THR A 345 -42.15 -15.84 -7.91
N GLN A 346 -42.35 -15.34 -6.69
CA GLN A 346 -41.32 -15.27 -5.66
C GLN A 346 -40.89 -16.68 -5.29
N SER A 347 -39.58 -16.92 -5.17
CA SER A 347 -39.07 -17.84 -4.16
C SER A 347 -37.75 -17.32 -3.62
N ASN A 348 -37.83 -16.75 -2.41
CA ASN A 348 -36.72 -16.66 -1.47
C ASN A 348 -36.06 -18.04 -1.31
N LYS A 349 -34.72 -18.06 -1.29
CA LYS A 349 -33.95 -18.76 -0.24
C LYS A 349 -32.47 -18.37 -0.28
N ASN A 350 -32.08 -17.63 0.75
CA ASN A 350 -30.77 -17.73 1.37
C ASN A 350 -30.38 -19.19 1.55
N ILE A 351 -29.26 -19.61 0.95
CA ILE A 351 -28.53 -20.80 1.38
C ILE A 351 -27.08 -20.36 1.57
N LYS A 352 -26.64 -20.34 2.83
CA LYS A 352 -25.23 -20.32 3.19
C LYS A 352 -24.60 -21.58 2.59
N ALA A 353 -23.63 -21.42 1.70
CA ALA A 353 -22.82 -22.52 1.21
C ALA A 353 -21.97 -23.07 2.36
N GLU A 354 -22.38 -24.21 2.93
CA GLU A 354 -21.52 -24.96 3.83
C GLU A 354 -20.42 -25.62 2.99
N ASN A 355 -19.19 -25.14 3.17
CA ASN A 355 -17.97 -25.73 2.59
C ASN A 355 -17.90 -27.22 2.91
N ASN A 356 -17.69 -28.07 1.89
CA ASN A 356 -17.36 -29.47 2.11
C ASN A 356 -16.04 -29.55 2.91
N PRO A 357 -16.01 -30.12 4.14
CA PRO A 357 -14.87 -30.03 5.05
C PRO A 357 -13.58 -30.72 4.57
N LYS A 358 -13.60 -31.33 3.38
CA LYS A 358 -12.45 -32.01 2.77
C LYS A 358 -11.60 -31.12 1.87
N ILE A 359 -12.16 -30.09 1.23
CA ILE A 359 -11.43 -29.26 0.26
C ILE A 359 -10.88 -28.02 0.96
N LYS A 360 -9.55 -27.93 1.07
CA LYS A 360 -8.87 -26.88 1.84
C LYS A 360 -8.36 -25.72 0.98
N ASN A 361 -8.09 -25.95 -0.31
CA ASN A 361 -7.54 -24.96 -1.23
C ASN A 361 -7.97 -25.19 -2.68
N GLY A 362 -7.74 -24.20 -3.54
CA GLY A 362 -8.15 -24.21 -4.95
C GLY A 362 -7.48 -25.32 -5.77
N MET A 363 -6.24 -25.71 -5.44
CA MET A 363 -5.57 -26.83 -6.12
C MET A 363 -6.27 -28.17 -5.84
N GLN A 364 -6.73 -28.39 -4.61
CA GLN A 364 -7.53 -29.57 -4.26
C GLN A 364 -8.89 -29.54 -4.96
N LEU A 365 -9.55 -28.37 -4.97
CA LEU A 365 -10.82 -28.17 -5.67
C LEU A 365 -10.70 -28.56 -7.15
N ALA A 366 -9.71 -28.02 -7.84
CA ALA A 366 -9.45 -28.31 -9.26
C ALA A 366 -9.18 -29.79 -9.51
N LYS A 367 -8.39 -30.44 -8.64
CA LYS A 367 -8.05 -31.87 -8.77
C LYS A 367 -9.27 -32.77 -8.56
N GLU A 368 -10.10 -32.49 -7.56
CA GLU A 368 -11.34 -33.24 -7.31
C GLU A 368 -12.38 -33.01 -8.41
N TYR A 369 -12.49 -31.77 -8.90
CA TYR A 369 -13.36 -31.43 -10.03
C TYR A 369 -12.92 -32.13 -11.32
N TRP A 370 -11.62 -32.17 -11.62
CA TRP A 370 -11.04 -32.96 -12.71
C TRP A 370 -11.36 -34.46 -12.59
N GLN A 371 -11.20 -35.03 -11.40
CA GLN A 371 -11.49 -36.45 -11.17
C GLN A 371 -12.97 -36.77 -11.37
N THR A 372 -13.86 -35.87 -10.95
CA THR A 372 -15.31 -36.06 -10.98
C THR A 372 -15.90 -35.85 -12.37
N TYR A 373 -15.49 -34.79 -13.07
CA TYR A 373 -16.11 -34.39 -14.34
C TYR A 373 -15.18 -34.45 -15.54
N GLY A 374 -13.92 -34.06 -15.37
CA GLY A 374 -12.98 -34.01 -16.47
C GLY A 374 -12.54 -35.37 -16.99
N LYS A 375 -12.33 -36.36 -16.10
CA LYS A 375 -12.04 -37.74 -16.54
C LYS A 375 -13.20 -38.33 -17.35
N PRO A 376 -14.47 -38.31 -16.88
CA PRO A 376 -15.60 -38.74 -17.69
C PRO A 376 -15.79 -37.95 -19.00
N LEU A 377 -15.52 -36.65 -19.01
CA LEU A 377 -15.57 -35.82 -20.23
C LEU A 377 -14.70 -36.42 -21.35
N LEU A 378 -13.50 -36.90 -21.03
CA LEU A 378 -12.58 -37.50 -22.01
C LEU A 378 -12.99 -38.92 -22.45
N GLU A 379 -13.97 -39.55 -21.81
CA GLU A 379 -14.52 -40.86 -22.23
C GLU A 379 -15.63 -40.73 -23.29
N LEU A 380 -16.11 -39.50 -23.55
CA LEU A 380 -17.15 -39.29 -24.56
C LEU A 380 -16.69 -39.81 -25.93
N PRO A 381 -17.59 -40.39 -26.76
CA PRO A 381 -17.22 -41.01 -28.03
C PRO A 381 -16.40 -40.12 -28.96
N LYS A 382 -16.59 -38.80 -28.88
CA LYS A 382 -15.90 -37.78 -29.68
C LYS A 382 -14.44 -37.55 -29.24
N PHE A 383 -14.10 -37.79 -27.98
CA PHE A 383 -12.79 -37.45 -27.39
C PHE A 383 -11.99 -38.67 -26.94
N LYS A 384 -12.62 -39.85 -26.80
CA LYS A 384 -11.99 -41.08 -26.27
C LYS A 384 -10.66 -41.44 -26.92
N ASP A 385 -10.53 -41.23 -28.24
CA ASP A 385 -9.33 -41.58 -29.00
C ASP A 385 -8.17 -40.62 -28.73
N TYR A 386 -8.47 -39.44 -28.18
CA TYR A 386 -7.51 -38.41 -27.77
C TYR A 386 -7.19 -38.44 -26.27
N LYS A 387 -7.91 -39.20 -25.44
CA LYS A 387 -7.75 -39.21 -23.98
C LYS A 387 -6.29 -39.43 -23.54
N ASN A 388 -5.56 -40.32 -24.22
CA ASN A 388 -4.15 -40.61 -23.92
C ASN A 388 -3.17 -39.60 -24.54
N ARG A 389 -3.67 -38.52 -25.13
CA ARG A 389 -2.91 -37.44 -25.77
C ARG A 389 -3.13 -36.08 -25.11
N ILE A 390 -4.09 -35.97 -24.19
CA ILE A 390 -4.47 -34.74 -23.51
C ILE A 390 -3.83 -34.72 -22.12
N ALA A 391 -3.10 -33.65 -21.80
CA ALA A 391 -2.64 -33.38 -20.44
C ALA A 391 -3.71 -32.60 -19.66
N ALA A 392 -3.80 -32.82 -18.35
CA ALA A 392 -4.74 -32.15 -17.46
C ALA A 392 -4.05 -31.69 -16.18
N GLY A 393 -4.42 -30.52 -15.67
CA GLY A 393 -3.80 -29.94 -14.47
C GLY A 393 -4.33 -28.57 -14.12
N LEU A 394 -3.59 -27.86 -13.27
CA LEU A 394 -3.82 -26.45 -12.98
C LEU A 394 -2.47 -25.76 -12.82
N ALA A 395 -2.20 -24.75 -13.65
CA ALA A 395 -0.97 -23.96 -13.67
C ALA A 395 -1.24 -22.58 -14.27
N GLY A 396 -0.38 -21.59 -13.98
CA GLY A 396 -0.49 -20.24 -14.53
C GLY A 396 -0.47 -19.16 -13.45
N HIS A 397 -1.21 -18.07 -13.67
CA HIS A 397 -1.12 -16.87 -12.83
C HIS A 397 -2.00 -16.90 -11.56
N GLY A 398 -2.81 -17.93 -11.31
CA GLY A 398 -3.71 -17.97 -10.15
C GLY A 398 -2.97 -18.18 -8.82
N SER A 399 -3.47 -17.62 -7.71
CA SER A 399 -2.91 -17.83 -6.37
C SER A 399 -2.96 -19.32 -5.97
N GLU A 400 -3.99 -20.04 -6.42
CA GLU A 400 -4.17 -21.47 -6.19
C GLU A 400 -3.09 -22.32 -6.90
N CYS A 401 -2.51 -21.81 -8.00
CA CYS A 401 -1.41 -22.48 -8.70
C CYS A 401 -0.11 -22.46 -7.88
N TYR A 402 0.09 -21.43 -7.06
CA TYR A 402 1.23 -21.32 -6.15
C TYR A 402 0.97 -21.95 -4.77
N GLY A 403 -0.30 -22.16 -4.43
CA GLY A 403 -0.76 -22.57 -3.11
C GLY A 403 -0.68 -21.43 -2.10
N PHE A 404 -0.96 -20.20 -2.56
CA PHE A 404 -1.06 -18.98 -1.74
C PHE A 404 -2.51 -18.48 -1.66
N ASP A 405 -3.48 -19.32 -2.03
CA ASP A 405 -4.89 -18.98 -1.95
C ASP A 405 -5.39 -18.99 -0.49
N ASP A 406 -6.06 -17.92 -0.12
CA ASP A 406 -6.75 -17.70 1.16
C ASP A 406 -8.19 -17.19 0.91
N GLU A 407 -8.96 -16.93 1.95
CA GLU A 407 -10.35 -16.47 1.83
C GLU A 407 -10.49 -15.13 1.09
N ILE A 408 -9.48 -14.27 1.14
CA ILE A 408 -9.48 -12.95 0.50
C ILE A 408 -9.28 -13.11 -1.01
N SER A 409 -8.32 -13.95 -1.43
CA SER A 409 -7.99 -14.18 -2.84
C SER A 409 -9.03 -15.00 -3.63
N ARG A 410 -10.16 -15.36 -3.00
CA ARG A 410 -11.26 -16.13 -3.62
C ARG A 410 -12.35 -15.24 -4.22
N ASP A 411 -12.18 -13.93 -4.14
CA ASP A 411 -13.10 -12.91 -4.65
C ASP A 411 -13.09 -12.78 -6.19
N HIS A 412 -12.08 -13.34 -6.87
CA HIS A 412 -12.00 -13.41 -8.33
C HIS A 412 -11.08 -14.56 -8.78
N ASP A 413 -11.26 -15.02 -10.03
CA ASP A 413 -10.48 -16.10 -10.65
C ASP A 413 -10.39 -17.35 -9.75
N PHE A 414 -11.37 -17.63 -8.88
CA PHE A 414 -11.42 -18.82 -8.01
C PHE A 414 -12.75 -19.57 -8.18
N GLY A 415 -12.70 -20.89 -8.22
CA GLY A 415 -13.86 -21.75 -8.40
C GLY A 415 -13.52 -23.07 -9.11
N PRO A 416 -14.51 -23.95 -9.30
CA PRO A 416 -14.33 -25.23 -9.98
C PRO A 416 -13.77 -25.04 -11.39
N GLY A 417 -12.71 -25.76 -11.72
CA GLY A 417 -12.09 -25.69 -13.06
C GLY A 417 -10.71 -26.35 -13.10
N PHE A 418 -10.26 -26.71 -14.29
CA PHE A 418 -8.93 -27.25 -14.58
C PHE A 418 -8.52 -26.91 -16.01
N CYS A 419 -7.25 -27.08 -16.33
CA CYS A 419 -6.73 -26.92 -17.68
C CYS A 419 -6.63 -28.28 -18.38
N LEU A 420 -6.94 -28.30 -19.67
CA LEU A 420 -6.67 -29.37 -20.61
C LEU A 420 -5.70 -28.84 -21.67
N TRP A 421 -4.55 -29.48 -21.82
CA TRP A 421 -3.51 -29.06 -22.76
C TRP A 421 -3.32 -30.09 -23.86
N LEU A 422 -3.39 -29.62 -25.11
CA LEU A 422 -3.32 -30.43 -26.32
C LEU A 422 -2.14 -30.00 -27.19
N THR A 423 -1.58 -30.93 -27.97
CA THR A 423 -0.67 -30.55 -29.05
C THR A 423 -1.42 -29.66 -30.06
N ASP A 424 -0.70 -28.82 -30.82
CA ASP A 424 -1.35 -27.97 -31.84
C ASP A 424 -2.13 -28.79 -32.88
N GLU A 425 -1.62 -29.98 -33.22
CA GLU A 425 -2.30 -30.92 -34.11
C GLU A 425 -3.63 -31.41 -33.52
N ASP A 426 -3.64 -31.82 -32.25
CA ASP A 426 -4.85 -32.33 -31.61
C ASP A 426 -5.84 -31.19 -31.31
N TYR A 427 -5.34 -30.01 -30.90
CA TYR A 427 -6.15 -28.82 -30.66
C TYR A 427 -6.86 -28.37 -31.94
N ALA A 428 -6.17 -28.37 -33.09
CA ALA A 428 -6.79 -28.04 -34.38
C ALA A 428 -7.91 -29.00 -34.79
N LYS A 429 -7.92 -30.24 -34.28
CA LYS A 429 -8.93 -31.26 -34.61
C LYS A 429 -10.13 -31.25 -33.67
N ILE A 430 -9.90 -31.05 -32.36
CA ILE A 430 -10.94 -31.23 -31.33
C ILE A 430 -11.03 -30.10 -30.30
N GLY A 431 -10.20 -29.05 -30.41
CA GLY A 431 -10.07 -27.99 -29.40
C GLY A 431 -11.39 -27.27 -29.11
N ASP A 432 -12.04 -26.75 -30.16
CA ASP A 432 -13.31 -26.00 -30.03
C ASP A 432 -14.44 -26.88 -29.50
N ASP A 433 -14.53 -28.11 -29.99
CA ASP A 433 -15.53 -29.08 -29.57
C ASP A 433 -15.35 -29.51 -28.11
N LEU A 434 -14.11 -29.75 -27.70
CA LEU A 434 -13.76 -30.08 -26.32
C LEU A 434 -13.99 -28.87 -25.41
N GLN A 435 -13.76 -27.65 -25.90
CA GLN A 435 -14.04 -26.43 -25.16
C GLN A 435 -15.54 -26.22 -24.94
N ALA A 436 -16.37 -26.47 -25.96
CA ALA A 436 -17.81 -26.43 -25.82
C ALA A 436 -18.29 -27.44 -24.77
N ALA A 437 -17.81 -28.69 -24.84
CA ALA A 437 -18.15 -29.72 -23.86
C ALA A 437 -17.59 -29.42 -22.45
N TYR A 438 -16.45 -28.72 -22.35
CA TYR A 438 -15.91 -28.23 -21.08
C TYR A 438 -16.80 -27.13 -20.47
N ASN A 439 -17.35 -26.22 -21.29
CA ASN A 439 -18.23 -25.14 -20.83
C ASN A 439 -19.56 -25.67 -20.27
N ASP A 440 -20.01 -26.83 -20.74
CA ASP A 440 -21.23 -27.50 -20.27
C ASP A 440 -21.06 -28.21 -18.91
N LEU A 441 -19.84 -28.25 -18.35
CA LEU A 441 -19.60 -28.86 -17.05
C LEU A 441 -20.26 -28.04 -15.91
N PRO A 442 -20.62 -28.68 -14.77
CA PRO A 442 -21.29 -28.00 -13.66
C PRO A 442 -20.50 -26.82 -13.10
N GLN A 443 -21.12 -25.64 -13.12
CA GLN A 443 -20.46 -24.41 -12.64
C GLN A 443 -20.30 -24.38 -11.12
N GLU A 444 -21.08 -25.17 -10.38
CA GLU A 444 -20.97 -25.31 -8.94
C GLU A 444 -20.44 -26.71 -8.57
N PHE A 445 -19.53 -26.77 -7.60
CA PHE A 445 -19.00 -28.03 -7.10
C PHE A 445 -18.51 -27.93 -5.66
N ALA A 446 -18.84 -28.93 -4.84
CA ALA A 446 -18.39 -29.07 -3.46
C ALA A 446 -18.65 -27.84 -2.54
N GLY A 447 -19.73 -27.10 -2.83
CA GLY A 447 -20.11 -25.88 -2.10
C GLY A 447 -19.48 -24.60 -2.65
N PHE A 448 -18.67 -24.69 -3.71
CA PHE A 448 -18.09 -23.52 -4.38
C PHE A 448 -18.90 -23.18 -5.63
N GLY A 449 -19.24 -21.89 -5.78
CA GLY A 449 -19.95 -21.34 -6.93
C GLY A 449 -19.10 -21.26 -8.20
N SER A 450 -19.67 -20.66 -9.25
CA SER A 450 -18.99 -20.46 -10.53
C SER A 450 -17.71 -19.63 -10.37
N ARG A 451 -16.72 -19.92 -11.22
CA ARG A 451 -15.48 -19.13 -11.26
C ARG A 451 -15.77 -17.74 -11.82
N GLU A 452 -15.76 -16.73 -10.96
CA GLU A 452 -15.91 -15.34 -11.39
C GLU A 452 -14.62 -14.82 -12.02
N GLU A 453 -14.57 -14.82 -13.35
CA GLU A 453 -13.41 -14.32 -14.09
C GLU A 453 -13.35 -12.79 -14.09
N THR A 454 -12.14 -12.27 -13.88
CA THR A 454 -11.88 -10.82 -14.02
C THR A 454 -12.21 -10.31 -15.43
N PRO A 455 -12.56 -9.01 -15.62
CA PRO A 455 -12.76 -8.44 -16.96
C PRO A 455 -11.57 -8.64 -17.90
N ARG A 456 -10.35 -8.73 -17.35
CA ARG A 456 -9.13 -9.06 -18.10
C ARG A 456 -9.11 -10.53 -18.54
N ALA A 457 -9.50 -11.47 -17.68
CA ALA A 457 -9.64 -12.87 -18.07
C ALA A 457 -10.73 -13.06 -19.15
N LYS A 458 -11.79 -12.23 -19.11
CA LYS A 458 -12.87 -12.21 -20.10
C LYS A 458 -12.54 -11.49 -21.41
N SER A 459 -11.49 -10.66 -21.47
CA SER A 459 -11.28 -9.75 -22.61
C SER A 459 -10.69 -10.42 -23.85
N CYS A 460 -10.00 -11.55 -23.69
CA CYS A 460 -9.54 -12.36 -24.82
C CYS A 460 -9.24 -13.80 -24.41
N GLU A 461 -9.31 -14.71 -25.36
CA GLU A 461 -9.02 -16.15 -25.18
C GLU A 461 -7.62 -16.40 -24.59
N GLY A 462 -6.67 -15.49 -24.84
CA GLY A 462 -5.31 -15.54 -24.28
C GLY A 462 -5.21 -15.23 -22.78
N SER A 463 -6.25 -14.67 -22.17
CA SER A 463 -6.29 -14.32 -20.74
C SER A 463 -7.03 -15.34 -19.88
N LYS A 464 -7.59 -16.38 -20.52
CA LYS A 464 -8.33 -17.46 -19.88
C LYS A 464 -7.47 -18.23 -18.87
N ARG A 465 -8.05 -18.56 -17.71
CA ARG A 465 -7.34 -19.21 -16.59
C ARG A 465 -7.46 -20.74 -16.56
N VAL A 466 -8.58 -21.28 -17.00
CA VAL A 466 -8.92 -22.72 -17.00
C VAL A 466 -9.59 -23.09 -18.33
N GLY A 467 -9.76 -24.37 -18.64
CA GLY A 467 -10.36 -24.81 -19.92
C GLY A 467 -9.35 -25.48 -20.85
N VAL A 468 -9.63 -25.45 -22.15
CA VAL A 468 -8.90 -26.17 -23.18
C VAL A 468 -7.91 -25.24 -23.89
N PHE A 469 -6.66 -25.69 -24.00
CA PHE A 469 -5.56 -24.91 -24.56
C PHE A 469 -4.71 -25.75 -25.51
N SER A 470 -4.16 -25.11 -26.55
CA SER A 470 -2.92 -25.60 -27.17
C SER A 470 -1.77 -25.42 -26.17
N ILE A 471 -0.88 -26.42 -26.11
CA ILE A 471 0.35 -26.36 -25.28
C ILE A 471 1.19 -25.15 -25.69
N ALA A 472 1.45 -24.97 -26.99
CA ALA A 472 2.24 -23.86 -27.50
C ALA A 472 1.60 -22.52 -27.10
N LYS A 473 0.29 -22.36 -27.33
CA LYS A 473 -0.39 -21.10 -27.03
C LYS A 473 -0.46 -20.80 -25.54
N PHE A 474 -0.61 -21.82 -24.70
CA PHE A 474 -0.59 -21.66 -23.23
C PHE A 474 0.73 -21.06 -22.74
N PHE A 475 1.87 -21.59 -23.19
CA PHE A 475 3.18 -21.05 -22.81
C PHE A 475 3.45 -19.69 -23.45
N GLU A 476 3.03 -19.49 -24.70
CA GLU A 476 3.18 -18.21 -25.40
C GLU A 476 2.42 -17.09 -24.70
N ASN A 477 1.20 -17.35 -24.22
CA ASN A 477 0.41 -16.35 -23.50
C ASN A 477 1.01 -15.96 -22.14
N ILE A 478 1.80 -16.85 -21.52
CA ILE A 478 2.45 -16.57 -20.23
C ILE A 478 3.82 -15.93 -20.44
N THR A 479 4.63 -16.49 -21.33
CA THR A 479 6.06 -16.18 -21.45
C THR A 479 6.41 -15.34 -22.68
N GLY A 480 5.52 -15.26 -23.66
CA GLY A 480 5.80 -14.76 -25.01
C GLY A 480 6.40 -15.81 -25.95
N PHE A 481 6.69 -17.03 -25.47
CA PHE A 481 7.29 -18.11 -26.25
C PHE A 481 6.49 -19.41 -26.14
N SER A 482 6.33 -20.12 -27.25
CA SER A 482 5.65 -21.42 -27.28
C SER A 482 6.46 -22.56 -26.63
N ALA A 483 7.77 -22.42 -26.59
CA ALA A 483 8.72 -23.31 -25.93
C ALA A 483 9.89 -22.50 -25.37
N ALA A 484 10.64 -23.08 -24.43
CA ALA A 484 11.80 -22.38 -23.88
C ALA A 484 12.85 -22.09 -24.96
N PRO A 485 13.50 -20.92 -24.95
CA PRO A 485 14.54 -20.60 -25.91
C PRO A 485 15.69 -21.62 -25.86
N SER A 486 16.43 -21.78 -26.96
CA SER A 486 17.56 -22.71 -26.97
C SER A 486 18.70 -22.21 -26.06
N GLN A 487 19.57 -23.13 -25.62
CA GLN A 487 20.75 -22.75 -24.82
C GLN A 487 21.72 -21.82 -25.58
N ASN A 488 21.67 -21.84 -26.92
CA ASN A 488 22.49 -21.00 -27.79
C ASN A 488 21.89 -19.61 -28.02
N GLU A 489 20.71 -19.32 -27.47
CA GLU A 489 20.02 -18.02 -27.58
C GLU A 489 19.88 -17.37 -26.19
N PRO A 490 21.00 -17.09 -25.48
CA PRO A 490 20.96 -16.55 -24.12
C PRO A 490 20.26 -15.19 -24.04
N TYR A 491 20.25 -14.40 -25.12
CA TYR A 491 19.56 -13.12 -25.16
C TYR A 491 18.03 -13.27 -25.05
N LEU A 492 17.45 -14.35 -25.59
CA LEU A 492 16.02 -14.64 -25.43
C LEU A 492 15.71 -15.07 -24.01
N TRP A 493 16.57 -15.90 -23.41
CA TRP A 493 16.45 -16.25 -21.99
C TRP A 493 16.49 -15.04 -21.07
N LEU A 494 17.37 -14.06 -21.36
CA LEU A 494 17.44 -12.82 -20.59
C LEU A 494 16.24 -11.88 -20.79
N SER A 495 15.45 -12.07 -21.85
CA SER A 495 14.21 -11.31 -22.07
C SER A 495 13.02 -11.86 -21.28
N LEU A 496 13.11 -13.10 -20.79
CA LEU A 496 12.09 -13.71 -19.95
C LEU A 496 12.15 -13.14 -18.53
N SER A 497 11.00 -12.75 -17.99
CA SER A 497 10.91 -12.35 -16.59
C SER A 497 10.79 -13.59 -15.68
N GLU A 498 11.36 -13.51 -14.48
CA GLU A 498 11.26 -14.59 -13.49
C GLU A 498 9.81 -14.87 -13.10
N SER A 499 8.95 -13.83 -13.09
CA SER A 499 7.54 -13.98 -12.73
C SER A 499 6.72 -14.74 -13.77
N THR A 500 7.01 -14.58 -15.07
CA THR A 500 6.35 -15.38 -16.12
C THR A 500 6.89 -16.80 -16.16
N LEU A 501 8.19 -16.99 -15.93
CA LEU A 501 8.78 -18.31 -15.73
C LEU A 501 8.18 -19.02 -14.51
N ALA A 502 7.95 -18.30 -13.40
CA ALA A 502 7.28 -18.82 -12.22
C ALA A 502 5.85 -19.26 -12.55
N ALA A 503 5.08 -18.45 -13.28
CA ALA A 503 3.72 -18.78 -13.70
C ALA A 503 3.67 -19.96 -14.67
N ALA A 504 4.63 -20.06 -15.61
CA ALA A 504 4.71 -21.15 -16.57
C ALA A 504 5.10 -22.49 -15.91
N THR A 505 5.82 -22.44 -14.79
CA THR A 505 6.38 -23.64 -14.14
C THR A 505 5.75 -23.99 -12.79
N ASN A 506 4.78 -23.23 -12.29
CA ASN A 506 4.05 -23.54 -11.05
C ASN A 506 2.93 -24.58 -11.26
N GLY A 507 2.10 -24.78 -10.23
CA GLY A 507 0.93 -25.63 -10.33
C GLY A 507 1.22 -27.13 -10.31
N GLN A 508 0.18 -27.91 -10.55
CA GLN A 508 0.23 -29.37 -10.57
C GLN A 508 -0.34 -29.95 -11.86
N ILE A 509 0.33 -30.99 -12.35
CA ILE A 509 -0.15 -31.81 -13.46
C ILE A 509 -0.88 -33.00 -12.85
N PHE A 510 -2.14 -33.20 -13.22
CA PHE A 510 -2.97 -34.30 -12.74
C PHE A 510 -2.82 -35.55 -13.61
N ALA A 511 -2.63 -35.36 -14.92
CA ALA A 511 -2.33 -36.40 -15.90
C ALA A 511 -1.59 -35.78 -17.09
N ASP A 512 -0.59 -36.47 -17.63
CA ASP A 512 0.06 -36.10 -18.89
C ASP A 512 0.59 -37.37 -19.59
N PRO A 513 -0.32 -38.16 -20.17
CA PRO A 513 0.01 -39.48 -20.73
C PRO A 513 0.98 -39.40 -21.92
N LEU A 514 0.94 -38.31 -22.69
CA LEU A 514 1.84 -38.10 -23.82
C LEU A 514 3.19 -37.52 -23.38
N GLY A 515 3.22 -36.75 -22.29
CA GLY A 515 4.42 -36.16 -21.73
C GLY A 515 4.84 -34.84 -22.37
N GLU A 516 4.17 -34.38 -23.43
CA GLU A 516 4.57 -33.17 -24.16
C GLU A 516 4.36 -31.89 -23.33
N PHE A 517 3.29 -31.79 -22.52
CA PHE A 517 3.12 -30.62 -21.65
C PHE A 517 4.22 -30.57 -20.57
N SER A 518 4.49 -31.71 -19.92
CA SER A 518 5.53 -31.84 -18.89
C SER A 518 6.92 -31.53 -19.45
N LYS A 519 7.21 -32.02 -20.67
CA LYS A 519 8.47 -31.75 -21.38
C LYS A 519 8.63 -30.26 -21.68
N THR A 520 7.62 -29.60 -22.23
CA THR A 520 7.67 -28.15 -22.49
C THR A 520 7.79 -27.36 -21.20
N ARG A 521 6.99 -27.66 -20.17
CA ARG A 521 7.10 -27.04 -18.83
C ARG A 521 8.50 -27.20 -18.24
N GLN A 522 9.06 -28.41 -18.33
CA GLN A 522 10.39 -28.70 -17.80
C GLN A 522 11.47 -27.92 -18.56
N SER A 523 11.31 -27.69 -19.86
CA SER A 523 12.26 -26.87 -20.64
C SER A 523 12.38 -25.44 -20.09
N PHE A 524 11.28 -24.80 -19.70
CA PHE A 524 11.29 -23.47 -19.06
C PHE A 524 11.89 -23.49 -17.65
N LYS A 525 11.88 -24.65 -16.98
CA LYS A 525 12.48 -24.83 -15.66
C LYS A 525 14.01 -24.99 -15.72
N LEU A 526 14.53 -25.43 -16.87
CA LEU A 526 15.94 -25.69 -17.11
C LEU A 526 16.64 -24.47 -17.72
N MET A 527 16.59 -23.33 -17.01
CA MET A 527 17.38 -22.15 -17.39
C MET A 527 18.87 -22.51 -17.51
N PRO A 528 19.56 -22.12 -18.61
CA PRO A 528 20.98 -22.38 -18.76
C PRO A 528 21.80 -21.76 -17.62
N ASP A 529 22.81 -22.49 -17.13
CA ASP A 529 23.56 -22.05 -15.96
C ASP A 529 24.33 -20.75 -16.20
N ASP A 530 24.87 -20.53 -17.40
CA ASP A 530 25.49 -19.26 -17.78
C ASP A 530 24.50 -18.08 -17.72
N VAL A 531 23.22 -18.30 -18.07
CA VAL A 531 22.15 -17.29 -17.93
C VAL A 531 21.88 -17.03 -16.46
N ARG A 532 21.76 -18.09 -15.65
CA ARG A 532 21.55 -17.99 -14.19
C ARG A 532 22.69 -17.22 -13.51
N ILE A 533 23.94 -17.53 -13.83
CA ILE A 533 25.15 -16.84 -13.31
C ILE A 533 25.16 -15.37 -13.77
N SER A 534 24.81 -15.12 -15.03
CA SER A 534 24.66 -13.76 -15.57
C SER A 534 23.58 -12.96 -14.82
N LEU A 535 22.43 -13.58 -14.49
CA LEU A 535 21.40 -12.96 -13.66
C LEU A 535 21.88 -12.72 -12.22
N ILE A 536 22.61 -13.66 -11.61
CA ILE A 536 23.22 -13.47 -10.29
C ILE A 536 24.14 -12.25 -10.31
N SER A 537 25.06 -12.13 -11.28
CA SER A 537 25.94 -10.95 -11.42
C SER A 537 25.16 -9.64 -11.52
N ARG A 538 24.09 -9.60 -12.32
CA ARG A 538 23.22 -8.42 -12.43
C ARG A 538 22.54 -8.07 -11.11
N ARG A 539 22.00 -9.06 -10.39
CA ARG A 539 21.36 -8.83 -9.07
C ARG A 539 22.37 -8.35 -8.04
N LEU A 540 23.61 -8.84 -8.06
CA LEU A 540 24.68 -8.32 -7.22
C LEU A 540 24.95 -6.83 -7.50
N GLY A 541 25.03 -6.43 -8.77
CA GLY A 541 25.18 -5.02 -9.13
C GLY A 541 23.99 -4.16 -8.69
N MET A 542 22.76 -4.66 -8.88
CA MET A 542 21.54 -3.98 -8.41
C MET A 542 21.52 -3.84 -6.89
N MET A 543 21.89 -4.88 -6.13
CA MET A 543 21.97 -4.83 -4.67
C MET A 543 23.08 -3.89 -4.19
N ALA A 544 24.25 -3.90 -4.84
CA ALA A 544 25.35 -2.99 -4.53
C ALA A 544 24.93 -1.54 -4.76
N GLN A 545 24.35 -1.25 -5.94
CA GLN A 545 23.97 0.10 -6.34
C GLN A 545 22.78 0.60 -5.53
N ALA A 546 21.70 -0.17 -5.41
CA ALA A 546 20.51 0.25 -4.69
C ALA A 546 20.75 0.27 -3.18
N GLY A 547 21.14 -0.86 -2.59
CA GLY A 547 21.29 -1.01 -1.14
C GLY A 547 22.58 -0.40 -0.58
N GLN A 548 23.75 -0.91 -0.98
CA GLN A 548 25.01 -0.51 -0.36
C GLN A 548 25.45 0.91 -0.76
N TYR A 549 25.05 1.39 -1.94
CA TYR A 549 25.45 2.69 -2.47
C TYR A 549 24.34 3.77 -2.37
N ASN A 550 23.15 3.53 -2.92
CA ASN A 550 22.11 4.57 -3.04
C ASN A 550 21.36 4.81 -1.73
N VAL A 551 20.89 3.78 -1.02
CA VAL A 551 20.14 3.95 0.24
C VAL A 551 20.85 4.90 1.22
N PRO A 552 22.12 4.68 1.64
CA PRO A 552 22.79 5.59 2.57
C PRO A 552 22.96 7.00 1.99
N ARG A 553 23.11 7.15 0.66
CA ARG A 553 23.26 8.46 0.00
C ARG A 553 21.95 9.22 -0.11
N MET A 554 20.85 8.55 -0.41
CA MET A 554 19.52 9.19 -0.52
C MET A 554 19.03 9.61 0.86
N LEU A 555 19.23 8.75 1.87
CA LEU A 555 18.97 9.08 3.28
C LEU A 555 19.82 10.28 3.74
N ALA A 556 21.13 10.28 3.46
CA ALA A 556 22.00 11.43 3.78
C ALA A 556 21.60 12.72 3.05
N ARG A 557 20.98 12.63 1.87
CA ARG A 557 20.41 13.75 1.12
C ARG A 557 19.02 14.16 1.59
N LYS A 558 18.43 13.41 2.53
CA LYS A 558 17.05 13.56 3.01
C LYS A 558 16.01 13.37 1.89
N ASP A 559 16.38 12.59 0.87
CA ASP A 559 15.48 12.17 -0.19
C ASP A 559 14.85 10.82 0.18
N GLY A 560 13.81 10.91 1.02
CA GLY A 560 13.09 9.75 1.53
C GLY A 560 12.48 8.89 0.43
N ALA A 561 11.94 9.54 -0.60
CA ALA A 561 11.25 8.85 -1.66
C ALA A 561 12.23 8.07 -2.54
N ALA A 562 13.38 8.66 -2.91
CA ALA A 562 14.45 7.94 -3.60
C ALA A 562 15.10 6.84 -2.73
N ALA A 563 15.21 7.06 -1.41
CA ALA A 563 15.68 6.03 -0.48
C ALA A 563 14.70 4.85 -0.44
N TRP A 564 13.39 5.11 -0.38
CA TRP A 564 12.35 4.09 -0.37
C TRP A 564 12.35 3.26 -1.66
N LEU A 565 12.47 3.93 -2.82
CA LEU A 565 12.64 3.23 -4.10
C LEU A 565 13.91 2.36 -4.12
N SER A 566 15.02 2.88 -3.60
CA SER A 566 16.28 2.14 -3.51
C SER A 566 16.16 0.91 -2.61
N ILE A 567 15.42 1.02 -1.49
CA ILE A 567 15.13 -0.13 -0.62
C ILE A 567 14.26 -1.14 -1.35
N ASN A 568 13.20 -0.70 -2.05
CA ASN A 568 12.33 -1.61 -2.80
C ASN A 568 13.11 -2.37 -3.89
N GLU A 569 13.97 -1.68 -4.63
CA GLU A 569 14.84 -2.28 -5.63
C GLU A 569 15.83 -3.28 -5.00
N PHE A 570 16.42 -2.95 -3.85
CA PHE A 570 17.25 -3.86 -3.09
C PHE A 570 16.49 -5.11 -2.63
N VAL A 571 15.26 -4.95 -2.12
CA VAL A 571 14.40 -6.07 -1.68
C VAL A 571 14.06 -6.99 -2.85
N HIS A 572 13.66 -6.44 -4.00
CA HIS A 572 13.37 -7.23 -5.19
C HIS A 572 14.61 -7.96 -5.72
N ALA A 573 15.76 -7.29 -5.78
CA ALA A 573 17.00 -7.90 -6.24
C ALA A 573 17.47 -9.01 -5.29
N THR A 574 17.35 -8.79 -3.98
CA THR A 574 17.66 -9.79 -2.95
C THR A 574 16.70 -10.97 -3.04
N ALA A 575 15.40 -10.73 -3.21
CA ALA A 575 14.44 -11.82 -3.37
C ALA A 575 14.81 -12.70 -4.58
N SER A 576 15.16 -12.08 -5.72
CA SER A 576 15.62 -12.82 -6.91
C SER A 576 16.90 -13.61 -6.64
N ILE A 577 17.90 -13.02 -5.96
CA ILE A 577 19.16 -13.71 -5.69
C ILE A 577 18.97 -14.97 -4.84
N VAL A 578 18.04 -14.93 -3.86
CA VAL A 578 17.71 -16.09 -3.03
C VAL A 578 17.21 -17.25 -3.89
N PHE A 579 16.34 -17.00 -4.88
CA PHE A 579 15.84 -18.05 -5.77
C PHE A 579 16.91 -18.56 -6.74
N LEU A 580 17.73 -17.67 -7.30
CA LEU A 580 18.81 -18.04 -8.23
C LEU A 580 19.90 -18.89 -7.56
N LEU A 581 20.27 -18.56 -6.30
CA LEU A 581 21.26 -19.30 -5.52
C LEU A 581 20.72 -20.63 -4.97
N ASN A 582 19.40 -20.73 -4.74
CA ASN A 582 18.74 -22.00 -4.42
C ASN A 582 18.46 -22.87 -5.66
N ASN A 583 18.95 -22.46 -6.84
CA ASN A 583 18.74 -23.06 -8.16
C ASN A 583 17.25 -23.13 -8.55
N PRO A 584 16.81 -22.43 -9.61
CA PRO A 584 15.40 -22.42 -10.02
C PRO A 584 14.79 -23.80 -10.30
N ILE A 585 15.60 -24.81 -10.62
CA ILE A 585 15.15 -26.19 -10.80
C ILE A 585 14.57 -26.76 -9.49
N SER A 586 15.13 -26.41 -8.33
CA SER A 586 14.65 -26.85 -7.02
C SER A 586 13.76 -25.81 -6.34
N ALA A 587 14.14 -24.53 -6.41
CA ALA A 587 13.43 -23.45 -5.74
C ALA A 587 12.13 -23.06 -6.46
N GLY A 588 12.11 -23.18 -7.79
CA GLY A 588 11.21 -22.42 -8.66
C GLY A 588 11.82 -21.05 -9.01
N TYR A 589 11.09 -20.26 -9.79
CA TYR A 589 11.45 -18.85 -10.05
C TYR A 589 10.72 -17.92 -9.11
N LEU A 590 11.25 -16.70 -8.94
CA LEU A 590 10.62 -15.67 -8.12
C LEU A 590 9.27 -15.25 -8.73
N PRO A 591 8.14 -15.34 -8.01
CA PRO A 591 6.84 -14.95 -8.54
C PRO A 591 6.65 -13.43 -8.57
N TYR A 592 5.50 -13.00 -9.11
CA TYR A 592 5.07 -11.60 -9.14
C TYR A 592 5.14 -10.93 -7.76
N TYR A 593 5.42 -9.62 -7.71
CA TYR A 593 5.86 -8.90 -6.51
C TYR A 593 4.96 -9.15 -5.28
N LYS A 594 3.64 -9.19 -5.47
CA LYS A 594 2.66 -9.41 -4.38
C LYS A 594 2.81 -10.76 -3.66
N TRP A 595 3.44 -11.76 -4.28
CA TRP A 595 3.66 -13.09 -3.70
C TRP A 595 5.11 -13.36 -3.30
N GLN A 596 6.03 -12.42 -3.50
CA GLN A 596 7.46 -12.65 -3.24
C GLN A 596 7.72 -13.07 -1.80
N PHE A 597 7.15 -12.37 -0.82
CA PHE A 597 7.31 -12.73 0.60
C PHE A 597 6.63 -14.05 0.98
N ALA A 598 5.48 -14.38 0.40
CA ALA A 598 4.86 -15.69 0.59
C ALA A 598 5.76 -16.82 0.07
N ALA A 599 6.39 -16.61 -1.08
CA ALA A 599 7.32 -17.54 -1.69
C ALA A 599 8.66 -17.63 -0.93
N LEU A 600 9.21 -16.51 -0.46
CA LEU A 600 10.41 -16.46 0.38
C LEU A 600 10.20 -17.20 1.70
N ARG A 601 9.07 -16.98 2.39
CA ARG A 601 8.73 -17.73 3.62
C ARG A 601 8.63 -19.22 3.36
N LYS A 602 7.94 -19.62 2.28
CA LYS A 602 7.81 -21.04 1.88
C LYS A 602 9.14 -21.69 1.51
N LEU A 603 10.05 -20.94 0.88
CA LEU A 603 11.40 -21.43 0.55
C LEU A 603 12.26 -21.54 1.80
N SER A 604 12.27 -20.51 2.64
CA SER A 604 13.06 -20.43 3.89
C SER A 604 12.72 -21.52 4.89
N ALA A 605 11.47 -22.02 4.88
CA ALA A 605 11.04 -23.13 5.72
C ALA A 605 11.58 -24.51 5.28
N ARG A 606 12.22 -24.63 4.11
CA ARG A 606 12.79 -25.90 3.63
C ARG A 606 14.12 -26.18 4.34
N MET A 607 14.34 -27.43 4.73
CA MET A 607 15.52 -27.87 5.48
C MET A 607 16.86 -27.50 4.83
N ALA A 608 16.94 -27.55 3.50
CA ALA A 608 18.16 -27.25 2.73
C ALA A 608 18.09 -25.88 2.03
N SER A 609 17.26 -24.96 2.53
CA SER A 609 17.18 -23.61 1.96
C SER A 609 18.46 -22.83 2.25
N ARG A 610 19.04 -22.26 1.21
CA ARG A 610 20.12 -21.27 1.32
C ARG A 610 19.52 -19.91 1.67
N LEU A 611 20.27 -19.10 2.42
CA LEU A 611 19.85 -17.76 2.84
C LEU A 611 18.48 -17.73 3.56
N SER A 612 18.18 -18.75 4.38
CA SER A 612 16.89 -18.89 5.06
C SER A 612 16.57 -17.75 6.05
N GLY A 613 17.59 -17.07 6.57
CA GLY A 613 17.44 -15.90 7.45
C GLY A 613 17.09 -14.59 6.73
N VAL A 614 17.30 -14.52 5.41
CA VAL A 614 17.15 -13.27 4.64
C VAL A 614 15.70 -12.81 4.57
N CYS A 615 14.72 -13.73 4.54
CA CYS A 615 13.30 -13.35 4.49
C CYS A 615 12.89 -12.45 5.68
N ASN A 616 13.26 -12.84 6.90
CA ASN A 616 12.93 -12.07 8.11
C ASN A 616 13.68 -10.74 8.17
N GLN A 617 14.90 -10.70 7.62
CA GLN A 617 15.68 -9.48 7.50
C GLN A 617 15.02 -8.50 6.53
N LEU A 618 14.55 -8.97 5.37
CA LEU A 618 13.82 -8.13 4.41
C LEU A 618 12.48 -7.63 4.97
N GLU A 619 11.76 -8.45 5.74
CA GLU A 619 10.53 -7.99 6.43
C GLU A 619 10.84 -6.91 7.47
N SER A 620 11.92 -7.08 8.24
CA SER A 620 12.39 -6.06 9.20
C SER A 620 12.82 -4.77 8.48
N LEU A 621 13.55 -4.89 7.38
CA LEU A 621 13.97 -3.78 6.51
C LEU A 621 12.74 -2.97 6.06
N MET A 622 11.72 -3.65 5.51
CA MET A 622 10.50 -3.02 5.03
C MET A 622 9.71 -2.31 6.15
N ARG A 623 9.60 -2.93 7.34
CA ARG A 623 8.94 -2.30 8.50
C ARG A 623 9.63 -1.01 8.93
N LEU A 624 10.96 -0.99 8.90
CA LEU A 624 11.75 0.17 9.29
C LEU A 624 11.81 1.26 8.20
N SER A 625 11.53 0.90 6.95
CA SER A 625 11.71 1.79 5.79
C SER A 625 10.94 3.10 5.92
N SER A 626 9.77 3.09 6.58
CA SER A 626 8.88 4.28 6.59
C SER A 626 9.44 5.33 7.52
N ALA A 627 9.81 4.88 8.72
CA ALA A 627 10.53 5.69 9.67
C ALA A 627 11.83 6.24 9.06
N ALA A 628 12.63 5.40 8.39
CA ALA A 628 13.92 5.82 7.82
C ALA A 628 13.79 6.81 6.67
N CYS A 629 12.82 6.59 5.77
CA CYS A 629 12.66 7.40 4.57
C CYS A 629 11.89 8.70 4.85
N PHE A 630 10.82 8.63 5.64
CA PHE A 630 9.84 9.72 5.74
C PHE A 630 9.66 10.28 7.15
N GLY A 631 10.40 9.77 8.13
CA GLY A 631 10.43 10.30 9.49
C GLY A 631 11.08 11.69 9.55
N GLY A 632 10.42 12.71 8.98
CA GLY A 632 10.94 14.07 8.89
C GLY A 632 10.11 15.13 8.12
N ILE A 633 9.05 14.80 7.37
CA ILE A 633 8.34 15.80 6.54
C ILE A 633 6.81 15.66 6.66
N GLY A 634 6.13 16.67 7.24
CA GLY A 634 4.73 16.97 6.91
C GLY A 634 3.62 16.78 7.95
N PHE A 635 3.89 16.33 9.19
CA PHE A 635 2.85 16.23 10.22
C PHE A 635 3.35 16.67 11.61
N GLY A 636 3.70 17.95 11.76
CA GLY A 636 3.80 18.63 13.06
C GLY A 636 4.76 18.05 14.10
N GLU A 637 5.56 17.04 13.76
CA GLU A 637 6.47 16.36 14.64
C GLU A 637 7.56 15.66 13.80
N GLY A 638 8.78 15.64 14.33
CA GLY A 638 9.80 14.69 13.90
C GLY A 638 10.91 15.30 13.07
N THR A 639 12.11 15.30 13.62
CA THR A 639 13.38 15.36 12.86
C THR A 639 14.32 14.25 13.29
N LYS A 640 13.79 13.25 14.00
CA LYS A 640 14.60 12.38 14.84
C LYS A 640 14.29 10.92 14.49
N GLY A 641 13.02 10.51 14.33
CA GLY A 641 12.51 9.39 13.48
C GLY A 641 13.44 8.65 12.52
N GLY A 642 13.93 9.35 11.50
CA GLY A 642 14.70 8.78 10.40
C GLY A 642 15.93 8.01 10.84
N SER A 643 16.91 8.72 11.36
CA SER A 643 18.29 8.24 11.60
C SER A 643 18.51 6.89 12.33
N GLU A 644 17.72 6.51 13.34
CA GLU A 644 17.84 5.15 13.94
C GLU A 644 17.38 4.07 12.98
N ALA A 645 16.24 4.31 12.33
CA ALA A 645 15.74 3.40 11.32
C ALA A 645 16.69 3.38 10.13
N GLU A 646 17.29 4.51 9.74
CA GLU A 646 18.35 4.58 8.72
C GLU A 646 19.56 3.72 9.09
N SER A 647 20.03 3.79 10.35
CA SER A 647 21.16 2.97 10.83
C SER A 647 20.83 1.47 10.80
N LYS A 648 19.67 1.08 11.33
CA LYS A 648 19.22 -0.33 11.32
C LYS A 648 19.00 -0.87 9.91
N ILE A 649 18.45 -0.06 9.01
CA ILE A 649 18.28 -0.44 7.60
C ILE A 649 19.64 -0.65 6.94
N ASN A 650 20.61 0.26 7.15
CA ASN A 650 21.96 0.09 6.65
C ASN A 650 22.63 -1.18 7.23
N GLU A 651 22.46 -1.45 8.52
CA GLU A 651 22.96 -2.69 9.15
C GLU A 651 22.36 -3.95 8.51
N ILE A 652 21.02 -3.99 8.36
CA ILE A 652 20.32 -5.11 7.71
C ILE A 652 20.81 -5.29 6.27
N ILE A 653 20.97 -4.21 5.50
CA ILE A 653 21.50 -4.26 4.14
C ILE A 653 22.90 -4.89 4.13
N GLN A 654 23.80 -4.45 5.02
CA GLN A 654 25.15 -5.02 5.10
C GLN A 654 25.14 -6.49 5.53
N ASN A 655 24.28 -6.87 6.48
CA ASN A 655 24.16 -8.26 6.93
C ASN A 655 23.67 -9.18 5.79
N VAL A 656 22.63 -8.77 5.06
CA VAL A 656 22.14 -9.50 3.88
C VAL A 656 23.23 -9.61 2.81
N CYS A 657 23.94 -8.52 2.50
CA CYS A 657 25.05 -8.55 1.54
C CYS A 657 26.17 -9.50 1.98
N ASN A 658 26.53 -9.50 3.27
CA ASN A 658 27.54 -10.40 3.81
C ASN A 658 27.10 -11.86 3.71
N GLU A 659 25.86 -12.20 4.03
CA GLU A 659 25.33 -13.56 3.87
C GLU A 659 25.38 -14.02 2.41
N VAL A 660 25.04 -13.13 1.46
CA VAL A 660 25.16 -13.41 0.03
C VAL A 660 26.63 -13.68 -0.35
N VAL A 661 27.59 -12.89 0.13
CA VAL A 661 29.03 -13.14 -0.12
C VAL A 661 29.47 -14.50 0.44
N GLN A 662 29.05 -14.85 1.66
CA GLN A 662 29.37 -16.15 2.25
C GLN A 662 28.78 -17.31 1.44
N GLU A 663 27.55 -17.15 0.96
CA GLU A 663 26.89 -18.15 0.12
C GLU A 663 27.59 -18.30 -1.25
N LEU A 664 28.02 -17.19 -1.87
CA LEU A 664 28.81 -17.23 -3.10
C LEU A 664 30.13 -17.99 -2.91
N LYS A 665 30.83 -17.73 -1.80
CA LYS A 665 32.07 -18.44 -1.43
C LYS A 665 31.80 -19.93 -1.17
N TYR A 666 30.74 -20.23 -0.45
CA TYR A 666 30.34 -21.61 -0.16
C TYR A 666 30.04 -22.40 -1.44
N GLN A 667 29.43 -21.77 -2.44
CA GLN A 667 29.19 -22.37 -3.75
C GLN A 667 30.39 -22.33 -4.70
N GLY A 668 31.51 -21.72 -4.29
CA GLY A 668 32.70 -21.55 -5.12
C GLY A 668 32.52 -20.55 -6.27
N LEU A 669 31.49 -19.70 -6.23
CA LEU A 669 31.22 -18.69 -7.27
C LEU A 669 32.07 -17.42 -7.13
N SER A 670 32.72 -17.24 -5.98
CA SER A 670 33.66 -16.15 -5.74
C SER A 670 34.63 -16.49 -4.61
N ASP A 671 35.88 -16.04 -4.72
CA ASP A 671 36.89 -16.07 -3.66
C ASP A 671 37.24 -14.66 -3.13
N CYS A 672 36.56 -13.62 -3.63
CA CYS A 672 36.79 -12.22 -3.29
C CYS A 672 36.50 -11.92 -1.81
N SER A 673 37.45 -11.28 -1.11
CA SER A 673 37.31 -10.93 0.31
C SER A 673 36.40 -9.74 0.60
N GLU A 674 36.11 -8.90 -0.41
CA GLU A 674 35.34 -7.67 -0.26
C GLU A 674 33.87 -7.93 0.05
N THR A 675 33.25 -7.09 0.89
CA THR A 675 31.82 -7.19 1.24
C THR A 675 30.91 -6.35 0.35
N PHE A 676 31.48 -5.38 -0.39
CA PHE A 676 30.74 -4.60 -1.38
C PHE A 676 30.48 -5.46 -2.63
N LEU A 677 29.21 -5.73 -2.94
CA LEU A 677 28.81 -6.77 -3.89
C LEU A 677 29.25 -6.52 -5.33
N GLU A 678 29.51 -5.27 -5.71
CA GLU A 678 30.04 -4.93 -7.03
C GLU A 678 31.38 -5.64 -7.30
N TRP A 679 32.24 -5.78 -6.29
CA TRP A 679 33.54 -6.46 -6.42
C TRP A 679 33.42 -7.98 -6.55
N GLN A 680 32.25 -8.55 -6.28
CA GLN A 680 32.00 -9.98 -6.45
C GLN A 680 31.69 -10.32 -7.92
N ARG A 681 31.17 -9.36 -8.68
CA ARG A 681 30.66 -9.58 -10.06
C ARG A 681 31.71 -10.15 -11.02
N PRO A 682 32.97 -9.65 -11.08
CA PRO A 682 33.97 -10.23 -12.00
C PRO A 682 34.27 -11.70 -11.73
N TYR A 683 34.27 -12.11 -10.45
CA TYR A 683 34.54 -13.48 -10.01
C TYR A 683 33.37 -14.41 -10.35
N VAL A 684 32.14 -13.93 -10.14
CA VAL A 684 30.93 -14.65 -10.55
C VAL A 684 30.89 -14.81 -12.07
N GLU A 685 31.17 -13.75 -12.84
CA GLU A 685 31.18 -13.81 -14.31
C GLU A 685 32.32 -14.65 -14.91
N ALA A 686 33.38 -14.94 -14.14
CA ALA A 686 34.43 -15.86 -14.56
C ALA A 686 33.91 -17.30 -14.74
N HIS A 687 32.76 -17.63 -14.14
CA HIS A 687 32.10 -18.92 -14.28
C HIS A 687 31.21 -19.02 -15.53
N ILE A 688 31.04 -17.93 -16.28
CA ILE A 688 30.29 -17.94 -17.54
C ILE A 688 31.18 -18.51 -18.64
N ASN A 689 30.82 -19.68 -19.15
CA ASN A 689 31.57 -20.39 -20.18
C ASN A 689 31.29 -19.86 -21.59
N SER A 690 30.07 -19.40 -21.83
CA SER A 690 29.64 -18.84 -23.09
C SER A 690 30.41 -17.56 -23.45
N ARG A 691 30.68 -17.41 -24.76
CA ARG A 691 31.30 -16.21 -25.32
C ARG A 691 30.28 -15.12 -25.70
N ALA A 692 28.99 -15.36 -25.48
CA ALA A 692 27.95 -14.38 -25.79
C ALA A 692 28.12 -13.14 -24.92
N THR A 693 28.31 -11.98 -25.56
CA THR A 693 28.57 -10.71 -24.86
C THR A 693 27.39 -10.27 -24.01
N CYS A 694 26.15 -10.61 -24.41
CA CYS A 694 24.96 -10.30 -23.62
C CYS A 694 24.92 -10.97 -22.24
N LEU A 695 25.76 -11.98 -21.97
CA LEU A 695 25.84 -12.63 -20.67
C LEU A 695 26.82 -11.94 -19.70
N ARG A 696 27.71 -11.09 -20.19
CA ARG A 696 28.63 -10.31 -19.36
C ARG A 696 28.03 -8.94 -19.11
N SER A 697 27.93 -8.55 -17.85
CA SER A 697 27.30 -7.28 -17.44
C SER A 697 28.32 -6.22 -17.03
N LEU A 698 29.61 -6.56 -17.10
CA LEU A 698 30.77 -5.71 -16.87
C LEU A 698 31.50 -5.37 -18.17
#